data_AF-A0A1Y2FW98-F1
#
_entry.id   AF-A0A1Y2FW98-F1
#
_cell.length_a   1.000
_cell.length_b   1.000
_cell.length_c   1.000
_cell.angle_alpha   90.00
_cell.angle_beta   90.00
_cell.angle_gamma   90.00
#
_symmetry.space_group_name_H-M   'P 1'
#
loop_
_entity.id
_entity.type
_entity.pdbx_description
1 polymer ?
#
loop_
_entity_poly.entity_id
_entity_poly.type
_entity_poly.pdbx_seq_one_letter_code
_entity_poly.pdbx_strand_id
1 'polypeptide(L)'
;MTTFVCALFLPKTLKFVVEETDSNAASPKIGHPSGDDSAQRQQNTGRPSAATGKKDAQAPTASLAPVPNLMQSFASSLPNSTLNTPSQLPTSPTTPPKSNGGTPVFMVDAPSEDMSSSQHQSGMSSLHARLQIAQREGQSPGMATTSIPGNVRKRVLQVPKSRASSPPPAAIVPTRPAFPRQASKTRPAEVCVMEDQPAPKQGSPNLLRMADRRRSLTTDPRYANAHYEIFDQLKGNGGLRHAIAAASQTGSIGKVKWVGSCGFATDAIDKSTMSRIKNDFEVNLDSLIVTVSDGEFSACYSHYCKRILWPLFHYQIPDQPRAKVYEEKSWKEYVAVNQAFADLVCSKYKRGDVVMVNDYHLLLVPGMIRKRHPQAMIGLFLHITFPSSEIFRCLAMRMEILEGMLGANLIGFQTESHCDHFKQTCSRLLYIEALEQGIQLEHSFVSIVAMPIGVDPAQLERCMKAPEVSLYGRTVRERQGGKKIIFGRDKLDSVKGVKQKLLAYERFLSNNPSWRDRVIMLQYGQDSKTEPELKQQITDIVNRINGRFTDIISGHIPVHLVEHDIDYNEFLGILSICDCFMVTSLREGMNLTCHEYIYSQRKLKNPLILSEFVGSATVLDKDSLMINPFDYKQTANAILQALTMSQEEKNQRWEKLNKIILEDDASLWATTFISRIQSDFVLQQRRRTVDLPKFNPDAFLDQFDQAASRLFFIDYEGTLLPWGSHKQIMASTNKIVEVLSKLCADERNLVYVTSERTPSELERTFRRVHRLGLIAENGGYLRTHEEGNWENLTSSSDLSWKPNVREILTYYRERTPGSVIEEQNSRMVFHYAQAEDPVSAQRQAAECCNHISDICAPQGAHAIPMEGALVVEPVAITKASAAQRVLASVDGRAVGFLIVFGNDRADEEIFAWANGLALDKEQDRAQLSSSAATQSQLTALTVTVGSRNTDAKTYVQSTFGVLSALAALSGDKQATSAFASTKPSTGHAMTRENSMQSRSEKDDK
;
A
#
# COMPACT_ATOMS: atom_id res chain seq x y z
N MET A 1 0.22 4.59 25.53
CA MET A 1 0.05 4.53 24.08
C MET A 1 1.15 5.35 23.45
N THR A 2 2.03 4.66 22.74
CA THR A 2 3.19 5.19 22.03
C THR A 2 3.12 4.70 20.58
N THR A 3 3.47 5.56 19.64
CA THR A 3 3.57 5.18 18.22
C THR A 3 5.03 4.98 17.85
N PHE A 4 5.42 3.72 17.64
CA PHE A 4 6.74 3.33 17.12
C PHE A 4 6.80 3.55 15.61
N VAL A 5 7.49 4.61 15.17
CA VAL A 5 7.69 4.91 13.75
C VAL A 5 9.00 4.28 13.28
N CYS A 6 8.88 3.14 12.60
CA CYS A 6 10.00 2.34 12.13
C CYS A 6 10.36 2.74 10.69
N ALA A 7 11.59 3.21 10.48
CA ALA A 7 12.13 3.59 9.17
C ALA A 7 13.64 3.30 9.14
N LEU A 8 14.21 3.01 7.96
CA LEU A 8 15.61 2.58 7.87
C LEU A 8 16.61 3.56 8.51
N PHE A 9 16.36 4.87 8.38
CA PHE A 9 17.17 5.93 8.97
C PHE A 9 16.36 6.76 9.96
N LEU A 10 16.94 7.06 11.12
CA LEU A 10 16.36 7.97 12.12
C LEU A 10 16.33 9.43 11.64
N PRO A 11 15.45 10.29 12.20
CA PRO A 11 15.39 11.71 11.86
C PRO A 11 16.65 12.50 12.18
N LYS A 12 17.39 12.09 13.21
CA LYS A 12 18.69 12.63 13.60
C LYS A 12 19.80 11.63 13.31
N THR A 13 21.00 12.15 13.13
CA THR A 13 22.25 11.40 12.96
C THR A 13 23.32 11.96 13.89
N LEU A 14 24.49 11.33 13.91
CA LEU A 14 25.62 11.68 14.77
C LEU A 14 26.87 11.95 13.93
N LYS A 15 27.64 12.96 14.34
CA LYS A 15 28.93 13.31 13.77
C LYS A 15 29.94 13.38 14.90
N PHE A 16 30.98 12.57 14.82
CA PHE A 16 32.08 12.62 15.78
C PHE A 16 32.98 13.83 15.51
N VAL A 17 33.32 14.55 16.57
CA VAL A 17 34.36 15.57 16.60
C VAL A 17 35.66 14.86 16.99
N VAL A 18 36.54 14.67 16.01
CA VAL A 18 37.90 14.17 16.22
C VAL A 18 38.83 15.37 16.09
N GLU A 19 39.61 15.66 17.13
CA GLU A 19 40.66 16.67 17.06
C GLU A 19 41.71 16.24 16.04
N GLU A 20 42.01 17.11 15.06
CA GLU A 20 43.13 16.88 14.14
C GLU A 20 44.44 17.18 14.86
N THR A 21 44.96 16.17 15.57
CA THR A 21 46.33 16.19 16.11
C THR A 21 47.32 16.39 14.97
N ASP A 22 48.03 17.51 14.98
CA ASP A 22 48.80 18.05 13.85
C ASP A 22 50.08 17.22 13.56
N SER A 23 49.91 16.07 12.91
CA SER A 23 50.97 15.08 12.64
C SER A 23 51.89 15.45 11.46
N ASN A 24 52.01 16.75 11.17
CA ASN A 24 52.82 17.30 10.07
C ASN A 24 54.08 18.07 10.53
N ALA A 25 54.35 18.13 11.83
CA ALA A 25 55.52 18.80 12.41
C ALA A 25 56.79 17.90 12.49
N ALA A 26 57.12 17.19 11.40
CA ALA A 26 58.24 16.24 11.35
C ALA A 26 59.01 16.27 10.01
N SER A 27 59.49 17.44 9.60
CA SER A 27 60.39 17.57 8.43
C SER A 27 61.79 17.02 8.77
N PRO A 28 62.31 15.98 8.08
CA PRO A 28 63.68 15.53 8.29
C PRO A 28 64.64 16.56 7.70
N LYS A 29 65.43 17.22 8.56
CA LYS A 29 66.50 18.13 8.11
C LYS A 29 67.61 17.32 7.45
N ILE A 30 67.76 17.45 6.14
CA ILE A 30 68.94 17.00 5.41
C ILE A 30 70.12 17.87 5.85
N GLY A 31 71.14 17.24 6.43
CA GLY A 31 72.36 17.93 6.84
C GLY A 31 73.41 17.97 5.72
N HIS A 32 73.87 19.17 5.39
CA HIS A 32 75.18 19.37 4.75
C HIS A 32 76.17 19.90 5.79
N PRO A 33 77.39 19.36 5.87
CA PRO A 33 78.42 19.88 6.76
C PRO A 33 79.17 21.05 6.12
N SER A 34 79.43 22.09 6.92
CA SER A 34 80.45 23.10 6.68
C SER A 34 81.17 23.37 8.01
N GLY A 35 82.47 23.68 7.95
CA GLY A 35 83.21 24.22 9.10
C GLY A 35 82.63 25.57 9.57
N ASP A 36 83.08 26.14 10.69
CA ASP A 36 84.44 26.03 11.23
C ASP A 36 84.50 26.07 12.77
N ASP A 37 85.70 25.86 13.32
CA ASP A 37 85.99 26.05 14.75
C ASP A 37 85.86 27.52 15.19
N SER A 38 85.27 27.75 16.37
CA SER A 38 85.85 28.61 17.41
C SER A 38 84.93 28.68 18.65
N ALA A 39 85.55 28.86 19.83
CA ALA A 39 84.86 28.96 21.11
C ALA A 39 84.93 30.38 21.68
N GLN A 40 83.95 30.76 22.51
CA GLN A 40 84.25 31.43 23.79
C GLN A 40 83.06 31.43 24.77
N ARG A 41 83.39 31.61 26.06
CA ARG A 41 82.45 31.74 27.20
C ARG A 41 82.41 33.19 27.67
N GLN A 42 81.25 33.64 28.17
CA GLN A 42 80.97 34.32 29.46
C GLN A 42 79.45 34.71 29.46
N GLN A 43 78.65 34.62 30.53
CA GLN A 43 78.69 35.31 31.85
C GLN A 43 78.64 36.85 31.70
N ASN A 44 77.87 37.67 32.44
CA ASN A 44 76.91 37.54 33.56
C ASN A 44 76.03 38.85 33.57
N THR A 45 74.91 39.09 34.27
CA THR A 45 74.09 38.41 35.32
C THR A 45 72.68 39.06 35.38
N GLY A 46 71.66 38.44 36.00
CA GLY A 46 70.40 39.13 36.34
C GLY A 46 69.31 38.25 37.01
N ARG A 47 68.68 38.73 38.10
CA ARG A 47 67.65 38.08 38.95
C ARG A 47 66.71 39.20 39.50
N PRO A 48 65.60 38.95 40.25
CA PRO A 48 64.78 37.73 40.45
C PRO A 48 63.23 37.98 40.44
N SER A 49 62.44 36.94 40.74
CA SER A 49 61.06 36.93 41.34
C SER A 49 59.86 37.51 40.53
N ALA A 50 58.64 36.93 40.48
CA ALA A 50 57.79 36.14 41.41
C ALA A 50 56.95 36.98 42.41
N ALA A 51 55.66 36.70 42.70
CA ALA A 51 54.67 35.78 42.10
C ALA A 51 53.22 36.02 42.64
N THR A 52 52.20 35.43 41.97
CA THR A 52 50.86 34.99 42.46
C THR A 52 49.89 35.93 43.21
N GLY A 53 48.60 35.90 42.83
CA GLY A 53 47.46 36.39 43.64
C GLY A 53 46.07 36.09 43.03
N LYS A 54 45.07 35.73 43.84
CA LYS A 54 43.66 35.43 43.43
C LYS A 54 42.69 36.44 44.06
N LYS A 55 41.55 36.74 43.41
CA LYS A 55 40.15 36.45 43.89
C LYS A 55 39.02 37.27 43.23
N ASP A 56 37.92 36.56 42.94
CA ASP A 56 36.49 36.78 43.23
C ASP A 56 35.75 38.15 43.09
N ALA A 57 34.49 38.04 42.63
CA ALA A 57 33.25 38.75 43.07
C ALA A 57 32.62 39.92 42.25
N GLN A 58 31.49 39.57 41.58
CA GLN A 58 30.18 40.26 41.50
C GLN A 58 29.98 41.67 40.84
N ALA A 59 28.73 41.91 40.42
CA ALA A 59 28.23 43.05 39.64
C ALA A 59 27.67 44.21 40.52
N PRO A 60 27.23 45.37 39.96
CA PRO A 60 25.87 45.46 39.37
C PRO A 60 25.69 46.46 38.19
N THR A 61 24.43 46.75 37.86
CA THR A 61 23.88 47.52 36.73
C THR A 61 23.88 49.05 36.86
N ALA A 62 23.93 49.77 35.72
CA ALA A 62 23.25 51.06 35.52
C ALA A 62 23.05 51.35 34.00
N SER A 63 22.10 52.22 33.65
CA SER A 63 21.87 52.72 32.28
C SER A 63 21.76 54.25 32.26
N LEU A 64 22.09 54.88 31.11
CA LEU A 64 21.54 56.15 30.61
C LEU A 64 22.16 56.50 29.23
N ALA A 65 21.63 57.51 28.53
CA ALA A 65 21.92 57.79 27.11
C ALA A 65 22.27 59.30 26.83
N PRO A 66 21.91 59.96 25.70
CA PRO A 66 22.85 60.18 24.58
C PRO A 66 22.96 61.64 24.03
N VAL A 67 24.03 61.97 23.30
CA VAL A 67 24.21 63.19 22.44
C VAL A 67 25.49 63.07 21.58
N PRO A 68 25.75 63.89 20.52
CA PRO A 68 24.86 64.70 19.65
C PRO A 68 25.16 64.59 18.11
N ASN A 69 24.44 65.37 17.28
CA ASN A 69 24.55 65.48 15.81
C ASN A 69 25.64 66.47 15.30
N LEU A 70 26.00 66.41 14.00
CA LEU A 70 26.07 67.52 12.97
C LEU A 70 26.84 67.04 11.69
N MET A 71 26.71 67.53 10.44
CA MET A 71 25.78 68.49 9.78
C MET A 71 25.83 68.39 8.22
N GLN A 72 24.71 68.66 7.51
CA GLN A 72 24.55 69.33 6.17
C GLN A 72 25.39 68.94 4.90
N SER A 73 25.05 69.27 3.64
CA SER A 73 23.78 69.68 2.95
C SER A 73 23.98 69.76 1.42
N PHE A 74 22.90 69.70 0.62
CA PHE A 74 22.56 70.70 -0.43
C PHE A 74 21.11 70.44 -0.96
N ALA A 75 20.48 71.40 -1.64
CA ALA A 75 19.03 71.37 -1.92
C ALA A 75 18.58 72.20 -3.15
N SER A 76 17.27 72.15 -3.43
CA SER A 76 16.43 72.88 -4.42
C SER A 76 16.04 72.06 -5.68
N SER A 77 14.89 72.29 -6.33
CA SER A 77 13.89 73.38 -6.20
C SER A 77 12.42 72.93 -6.38
N LEU A 78 11.47 73.85 -6.11
CA LEU A 78 10.03 73.77 -6.39
C LEU A 78 9.55 75.11 -6.99
N PRO A 79 8.39 75.15 -7.65
CA PRO A 79 7.37 76.14 -7.26
C PRO A 79 5.92 75.59 -7.24
N ASN A 80 4.96 76.45 -6.88
CA ASN A 80 3.58 76.14 -6.44
C ASN A 80 2.50 76.84 -7.32
N SER A 81 1.22 76.64 -6.96
CA SER A 81 0.03 77.50 -7.24
C SER A 81 -0.72 77.30 -8.60
N THR A 82 -2.05 77.51 -8.76
CA THR A 82 -3.21 77.69 -7.82
C THR A 82 -4.58 77.55 -8.53
N LEU A 83 -5.65 77.31 -7.75
CA LEU A 83 -7.07 77.76 -7.92
C LEU A 83 -7.90 77.41 -9.19
N ASN A 84 -9.00 76.65 -9.02
CA ASN A 84 -10.39 77.19 -9.04
C ASN A 84 -11.49 76.15 -8.72
N THR A 85 -12.70 76.64 -8.38
CA THR A 85 -13.94 75.94 -7.95
C THR A 85 -15.13 76.36 -8.86
N PRO A 86 -16.44 76.03 -8.64
CA PRO A 86 -17.10 75.16 -7.62
C PRO A 86 -18.18 74.19 -8.20
N SER A 87 -18.87 73.44 -7.31
CA SER A 87 -20.21 72.77 -7.43
C SER A 87 -20.20 71.26 -7.10
N GLN A 88 -21.15 70.65 -6.38
CA GLN A 88 -22.14 71.14 -5.38
C GLN A 88 -22.17 70.18 -4.14
N LEU A 89 -23.36 69.92 -3.57
CA LEU A 89 -23.69 69.24 -2.29
C LEU A 89 -25.13 68.65 -2.43
N PRO A 90 -25.73 67.96 -1.43
CA PRO A 90 -25.24 66.83 -0.61
C PRO A 90 -26.30 65.71 -0.41
N THR A 91 -25.95 64.59 0.25
CA THR A 91 -26.63 64.08 1.49
C THR A 91 -26.03 62.75 2.00
N SER A 92 -26.26 62.44 3.28
CA SER A 92 -25.76 61.28 4.08
C SER A 92 -26.59 61.17 5.38
N PRO A 93 -26.34 60.25 6.36
CA PRO A 93 -25.62 58.95 6.38
C PRO A 93 -26.65 57.79 6.68
N THR A 94 -26.57 56.74 7.54
CA THR A 94 -25.63 56.22 8.57
C THR A 94 -25.91 54.72 8.90
N THR A 95 -24.85 53.90 9.03
CA THR A 95 -24.65 52.66 9.87
C THR A 95 -25.72 51.52 10.06
N PRO A 96 -25.33 50.21 10.07
CA PRO A 96 -26.20 49.01 10.27
C PRO A 96 -26.24 48.50 11.75
N PRO A 97 -27.11 47.52 12.15
CA PRO A 97 -26.68 46.08 12.24
C PRO A 97 -27.80 44.96 12.28
N LYS A 98 -27.37 43.69 12.53
CA LYS A 98 -28.04 42.55 13.27
C LYS A 98 -29.00 41.50 12.61
N SER A 99 -28.47 40.26 12.52
CA SER A 99 -28.96 38.94 13.03
C SER A 99 -30.36 38.34 12.75
N ASN A 100 -30.37 37.00 12.55
CA ASN A 100 -31.49 36.02 12.53
C ASN A 100 -32.46 36.12 11.32
N GLY A 101 -33.14 35.07 10.84
CA GLY A 101 -33.12 33.62 11.17
C GLY A 101 -34.53 33.00 11.11
N GLY A 102 -34.75 31.89 10.37
CA GLY A 102 -36.07 31.21 10.34
C GLY A 102 -36.26 30.12 9.26
N THR A 103 -37.09 29.12 9.57
CA THR A 103 -37.62 28.04 8.71
C THR A 103 -38.86 28.49 7.91
N PRO A 104 -39.35 27.67 6.96
CA PRO A 104 -40.72 27.15 7.09
C PRO A 104 -40.92 25.67 6.69
N VAL A 105 -42.16 25.18 6.79
CA VAL A 105 -42.65 23.79 6.61
C VAL A 105 -44.03 23.83 5.87
N PHE A 106 -44.66 22.68 5.62
CA PHE A 106 -46.02 22.42 5.04
C PHE A 106 -46.05 22.35 3.48
N MET A 107 -46.64 21.34 2.79
CA MET A 107 -47.98 20.68 2.85
C MET A 107 -49.09 21.55 2.18
N VAL A 108 -50.09 21.05 1.41
CA VAL A 108 -50.54 19.66 1.08
C VAL A 108 -51.49 19.62 -0.18
N ASP A 109 -51.95 18.41 -0.57
CA ASP A 109 -53.15 18.04 -1.39
C ASP A 109 -53.17 18.02 -2.95
N ALA A 110 -54.11 17.21 -3.46
CA ALA A 110 -54.46 16.91 -4.88
C ALA A 110 -56.00 17.06 -5.11
N PRO A 111 -56.59 16.80 -6.32
CA PRO A 111 -57.13 15.45 -6.60
C PRO A 111 -57.36 15.01 -8.10
N SER A 112 -57.61 13.70 -8.28
CA SER A 112 -58.53 12.98 -9.23
C SER A 112 -58.75 13.36 -10.73
N GLU A 113 -58.54 12.37 -11.63
CA GLU A 113 -59.50 11.68 -12.55
C GLU A 113 -60.52 12.50 -13.42
N ASP A 114 -60.94 12.13 -14.66
CA ASP A 114 -60.69 10.95 -15.53
C ASP A 114 -60.96 11.22 -17.05
N MET A 115 -60.70 10.22 -17.90
CA MET A 115 -61.40 9.87 -19.17
C MET A 115 -61.36 10.74 -20.45
N SER A 116 -60.69 10.17 -21.46
CA SER A 116 -61.27 9.77 -22.77
C SER A 116 -60.95 10.52 -24.09
N SER A 117 -61.09 9.73 -25.18
CA SER A 117 -61.11 10.09 -26.61
C SER A 117 -59.76 10.43 -27.29
N SER A 118 -59.53 9.79 -28.43
CA SER A 118 -58.32 9.92 -29.25
C SER A 118 -58.66 10.48 -30.63
N GLN A 119 -57.99 11.55 -31.10
CA GLN A 119 -57.90 11.84 -32.53
C GLN A 119 -56.61 12.56 -32.93
N HIS A 120 -56.05 12.09 -34.05
CA HIS A 120 -55.00 12.65 -34.90
C HIS A 120 -54.05 13.74 -34.35
N GLN A 121 -52.80 13.32 -34.12
CA GLN A 121 -51.66 14.10 -34.62
C GLN A 121 -51.28 13.66 -36.04
N SER A 122 -51.39 14.61 -36.98
CA SER A 122 -50.34 14.80 -37.98
C SER A 122 -49.10 15.41 -37.28
N GLY A 123 -47.89 15.39 -37.82
CA GLY A 123 -47.47 14.94 -39.14
C GLY A 123 -46.06 15.40 -39.49
N MET A 124 -45.11 15.32 -38.55
CA MET A 124 -43.68 15.56 -38.80
C MET A 124 -42.80 14.50 -38.11
N SER A 125 -42.63 13.37 -38.80
CA SER A 125 -41.37 12.60 -38.78
C SER A 125 -40.48 13.13 -39.91
N SER A 126 -39.16 13.01 -39.90
CA SER A 126 -38.33 11.87 -39.54
C SER A 126 -36.89 12.32 -39.22
N LEU A 127 -35.97 11.47 -38.74
CA LEU A 127 -35.27 10.48 -39.58
C LEU A 127 -35.39 9.01 -39.10
N HIS A 128 -36.60 8.62 -38.69
CA HIS A 128 -37.08 7.25 -38.94
C HIS A 128 -38.38 7.28 -39.76
N ALA A 129 -38.21 7.08 -41.07
CA ALA A 129 -39.24 6.86 -42.08
C ALA A 129 -38.57 6.11 -43.25
N ARG A 130 -39.26 5.28 -44.03
CA ARG A 130 -40.71 5.15 -44.21
C ARG A 130 -41.20 3.69 -44.02
N LEU A 131 -42.44 3.57 -43.55
CA LEU A 131 -43.58 2.84 -44.15
C LEU A 131 -43.24 1.82 -45.28
N GLN A 132 -43.84 0.62 -45.38
CA GLN A 132 -45.04 0.09 -44.69
C GLN A 132 -45.21 -1.44 -44.86
N ILE A 133 -46.06 -2.02 -44.00
CA ILE A 133 -46.95 -3.20 -44.17
C ILE A 133 -46.68 -4.17 -45.36
N ALA A 134 -46.31 -5.42 -45.03
CA ALA A 134 -46.84 -6.71 -45.55
C ALA A 134 -45.93 -7.84 -45.03
N GLN A 135 -46.29 -8.55 -43.96
CA GLN A 135 -47.09 -9.79 -43.95
C GLN A 135 -46.41 -11.05 -44.53
N ARG A 136 -46.38 -12.08 -43.66
CA ARG A 136 -46.47 -13.53 -43.92
C ARG A 136 -45.27 -14.31 -44.47
N GLU A 137 -44.97 -15.38 -43.73
CA GLU A 137 -44.85 -16.79 -44.16
C GLU A 137 -43.88 -17.14 -45.31
N GLY A 138 -43.03 -18.14 -45.09
CA GLY A 138 -42.23 -18.73 -46.17
C GLY A 138 -41.04 -19.57 -45.67
N GLN A 139 -41.06 -20.87 -45.95
CA GLN A 139 -39.96 -21.79 -45.69
C GLN A 139 -38.85 -21.66 -46.75
N SER A 140 -37.66 -22.22 -46.47
CA SER A 140 -36.62 -22.55 -47.45
C SER A 140 -37.14 -23.49 -48.56
N PRO A 141 -36.40 -23.79 -49.66
CA PRO A 141 -35.04 -23.36 -50.03
C PRO A 141 -34.90 -22.88 -51.51
N GLY A 142 -33.67 -22.69 -52.03
CA GLY A 142 -33.40 -22.51 -53.47
C GLY A 142 -31.91 -22.47 -53.84
N MET A 143 -31.53 -23.02 -54.99
CA MET A 143 -30.15 -23.07 -55.53
C MET A 143 -29.99 -22.20 -56.81
N ALA A 144 -28.75 -22.19 -57.35
CA ALA A 144 -28.28 -21.63 -58.64
C ALA A 144 -27.91 -20.12 -58.60
N THR A 145 -26.71 -19.65 -58.94
CA THR A 145 -25.93 -19.74 -60.21
C THR A 145 -26.75 -19.24 -61.41
N THR A 146 -26.42 -18.17 -62.15
CA THR A 146 -25.12 -17.51 -62.48
C THR A 146 -25.41 -16.03 -62.90
N SER A 147 -24.55 -15.13 -63.43
CA SER A 147 -23.17 -15.16 -63.97
C SER A 147 -22.43 -13.78 -63.93
N ILE A 148 -21.14 -13.84 -64.23
CA ILE A 148 -20.15 -12.79 -64.59
C ILE A 148 -20.51 -12.13 -65.97
N PRO A 149 -20.08 -10.89 -66.37
CA PRO A 149 -18.86 -10.13 -65.97
C PRO A 149 -18.98 -8.61 -65.66
N GLY A 150 -17.89 -8.04 -65.11
CA GLY A 150 -17.63 -6.59 -65.11
C GLY A 150 -16.37 -6.18 -64.30
N ASN A 151 -15.33 -5.65 -64.94
CA ASN A 151 -14.07 -5.24 -64.27
C ASN A 151 -14.09 -3.77 -63.83
N VAL A 152 -13.53 -3.45 -62.65
CA VAL A 152 -12.26 -2.68 -62.51
C VAL A 152 -11.82 -2.53 -61.04
N ARG A 153 -10.50 -2.54 -60.83
CA ARG A 153 -9.74 -2.57 -59.56
C ARG A 153 -10.03 -1.42 -58.56
N LYS A 154 -10.00 -1.75 -57.26
CA LYS A 154 -9.28 -0.97 -56.22
C LYS A 154 -8.47 -1.92 -55.33
N ARG A 155 -7.37 -1.43 -54.73
CA ARG A 155 -6.49 -2.20 -53.82
C ARG A 155 -6.93 -2.06 -52.37
N VAL A 156 -6.76 -3.11 -51.58
CA VAL A 156 -6.80 -3.09 -50.10
C VAL A 156 -5.57 -3.86 -49.60
N LEU A 157 -4.97 -3.41 -48.49
CA LEU A 157 -3.82 -4.05 -47.85
C LEU A 157 -4.27 -5.28 -47.04
N GLN A 158 -3.53 -6.38 -47.14
CA GLN A 158 -3.72 -7.57 -46.29
C GLN A 158 -2.69 -7.61 -45.16
N VAL A 159 -3.15 -7.98 -43.96
CA VAL A 159 -2.29 -8.33 -42.82
C VAL A 159 -2.02 -9.84 -42.85
N PRO A 160 -0.79 -10.33 -42.59
CA PRO A 160 -0.48 -11.77 -42.66
C PRO A 160 -1.17 -12.58 -41.55
N LYS A 161 -1.55 -13.84 -41.86
CA LYS A 161 -1.94 -14.83 -40.85
C LYS A 161 -0.71 -15.54 -40.28
N SER A 162 -0.71 -15.80 -38.98
CA SER A 162 0.35 -16.53 -38.29
C SER A 162 0.49 -17.97 -38.79
N ARG A 163 1.71 -18.51 -38.74
CA ARG A 163 2.04 -19.93 -38.88
C ARG A 163 2.96 -20.36 -37.74
N ALA A 164 2.44 -21.18 -36.85
CA ALA A 164 3.22 -21.94 -35.88
C ALA A 164 2.62 -23.36 -35.81
N SER A 165 3.48 -24.38 -35.81
CA SER A 165 3.09 -25.80 -35.78
C SER A 165 3.92 -26.53 -34.75
N SER A 166 3.27 -27.34 -33.91
CA SER A 166 3.88 -28.00 -32.75
C SER A 166 4.97 -29.01 -33.10
N PRO A 167 5.99 -29.22 -32.23
CA PRO A 167 7.01 -30.25 -32.40
C PRO A 167 6.51 -31.67 -32.03
N PRO A 168 7.13 -32.75 -32.56
CA PRO A 168 6.78 -34.14 -32.28
C PRO A 168 7.44 -34.72 -31.01
N PRO A 169 6.93 -35.85 -30.46
CA PRO A 169 7.46 -36.54 -29.28
C PRO A 169 8.67 -37.46 -29.58
N ALA A 170 9.33 -38.01 -28.53
CA ALA A 170 10.63 -38.67 -28.66
C ALA A 170 10.71 -40.12 -28.09
N ALA A 171 10.94 -41.10 -28.98
CA ALA A 171 11.47 -42.48 -28.77
C ALA A 171 11.69 -43.13 -30.19
N ILE A 172 12.32 -44.29 -30.47
CA ILE A 172 13.00 -45.38 -29.73
C ILE A 172 14.38 -45.67 -30.41
N VAL A 173 15.27 -46.41 -29.74
CA VAL A 173 16.62 -46.87 -30.15
C VAL A 173 16.62 -47.95 -31.27
N PRO A 174 17.71 -48.15 -32.04
CA PRO A 174 18.43 -49.45 -32.01
C PRO A 174 19.99 -49.34 -32.02
N THR A 175 20.72 -50.47 -31.88
CA THR A 175 22.09 -50.50 -31.32
C THR A 175 23.19 -51.34 -32.03
N ARG A 176 24.45 -50.83 -32.02
CA ARG A 176 25.77 -51.55 -32.06
C ARG A 176 26.18 -52.25 -33.38
N PRO A 177 27.49 -52.52 -33.66
CA PRO A 177 28.49 -53.28 -32.86
C PRO A 177 29.78 -52.50 -32.47
N ALA A 178 30.93 -53.15 -32.15
CA ALA A 178 32.04 -52.53 -31.39
C ALA A 178 33.48 -53.14 -31.54
N PHE A 179 34.49 -52.35 -31.09
CA PHE A 179 35.89 -52.68 -30.69
C PHE A 179 36.95 -52.96 -31.79
N PRO A 180 38.30 -52.84 -31.54
CA PRO A 180 39.04 -52.79 -30.25
C PRO A 180 39.91 -51.53 -29.95
N ARG A 181 40.76 -51.59 -28.89
CA ARG A 181 41.57 -50.50 -28.29
C ARG A 181 43.09 -50.65 -28.53
N GLN A 182 43.81 -49.53 -28.67
CA GLN A 182 45.23 -49.32 -28.27
C GLN A 182 45.49 -47.81 -27.96
N ALA A 183 46.66 -47.39 -27.44
CA ALA A 183 46.96 -47.37 -26.00
C ALA A 183 48.12 -46.42 -25.58
N SER A 184 47.83 -45.36 -24.81
CA SER A 184 48.74 -44.62 -23.91
C SER A 184 47.89 -43.73 -22.98
N LYS A 185 48.03 -43.64 -21.65
CA LYS A 185 49.16 -43.52 -20.68
C LYS A 185 49.67 -42.09 -20.43
N THR A 186 48.98 -41.38 -19.53
CA THR A 186 49.55 -40.72 -18.32
C THR A 186 48.44 -40.46 -17.28
N ARG A 187 48.81 -40.14 -16.03
CA ARG A 187 47.90 -39.82 -14.89
C ARG A 187 48.41 -38.54 -14.18
N PRO A 188 47.73 -37.99 -13.14
CA PRO A 188 47.65 -36.54 -12.91
C PRO A 188 48.72 -35.97 -11.98
N ALA A 189 48.78 -34.64 -11.91
CA ALA A 189 49.48 -33.87 -10.87
C ALA A 189 48.63 -32.68 -10.38
N GLU A 190 48.91 -32.24 -9.17
CA GLU A 190 48.13 -31.34 -8.31
C GLU A 190 47.95 -29.89 -8.82
N VAL A 191 46.95 -29.21 -8.25
CA VAL A 191 46.78 -27.75 -8.37
C VAL A 191 47.74 -27.06 -7.40
N CYS A 192 48.82 -26.47 -7.91
CA CYS A 192 49.72 -25.64 -7.13
C CYS A 192 49.33 -24.15 -7.26
N VAL A 193 49.36 -23.43 -6.13
CA VAL A 193 49.19 -21.97 -6.10
C VAL A 193 50.55 -21.32 -6.33
N MET A 194 50.62 -20.34 -7.23
CA MET A 194 51.78 -19.44 -7.34
C MET A 194 51.33 -17.99 -7.28
N GLU A 195 52.02 -17.22 -6.45
CA GLU A 195 52.00 -15.76 -6.44
C GLU A 195 52.76 -15.22 -7.66
N ASP A 196 52.46 -14.01 -8.10
CA ASP A 196 53.32 -13.29 -9.05
C ASP A 196 53.34 -11.78 -8.74
N GLN A 197 54.46 -11.11 -8.98
CA GLN A 197 54.73 -9.76 -8.47
C GLN A 197 54.60 -8.63 -9.53
N PRO A 198 54.32 -7.38 -9.11
CA PRO A 198 54.02 -6.29 -10.04
C PRO A 198 55.27 -5.60 -10.62
N ALA A 199 55.22 -5.33 -11.93
CA ALA A 199 56.20 -4.52 -12.66
C ALA A 199 55.77 -3.01 -12.74
N PRO A 200 56.65 -2.07 -13.17
CA PRO A 200 56.67 -0.71 -12.62
C PRO A 200 55.74 0.34 -13.26
N LYS A 201 55.57 1.46 -12.56
CA LYS A 201 54.67 2.58 -12.91
C LYS A 201 55.35 3.72 -13.70
N GLN A 202 54.67 4.19 -14.74
CA GLN A 202 54.70 5.57 -15.26
C GLN A 202 53.26 5.93 -15.71
N GLY A 203 52.70 7.13 -15.51
CA GLY A 203 53.15 8.24 -14.67
C GLY A 203 52.28 9.50 -14.84
N SER A 204 51.33 9.76 -13.94
CA SER A 204 50.62 11.05 -13.82
C SER A 204 49.94 11.21 -12.43
N PRO A 205 49.78 12.45 -11.88
CA PRO A 205 49.54 12.63 -10.44
C PRO A 205 48.12 13.08 -10.02
N ASN A 206 47.80 12.85 -8.74
CA ASN A 206 46.93 13.69 -7.89
C ASN A 206 45.40 13.79 -8.13
N LEU A 207 44.70 12.70 -8.48
CA LEU A 207 43.23 12.62 -8.24
C LEU A 207 42.74 11.41 -7.42
N LEU A 208 43.51 10.32 -7.32
CA LEU A 208 43.06 9.09 -6.63
C LEU A 208 43.06 9.18 -5.08
N ARG A 209 43.69 10.19 -4.47
CA ARG A 209 44.02 10.18 -3.03
C ARG A 209 42.90 10.60 -2.06
N MET A 210 41.70 10.92 -2.55
CA MET A 210 40.53 11.22 -1.71
C MET A 210 39.47 10.10 -1.65
N ALA A 211 39.46 9.16 -2.61
CA ALA A 211 38.43 8.13 -2.69
C ALA A 211 38.47 7.13 -1.51
N ASP A 212 39.66 6.68 -1.12
CA ASP A 212 39.84 5.68 -0.06
C ASP A 212 39.55 6.21 1.36
N ARG A 213 39.51 7.54 1.57
CA ARG A 213 39.29 8.13 2.92
C ARG A 213 37.96 7.71 3.57
N ARG A 214 36.97 7.21 2.82
CA ARG A 214 35.71 6.69 3.40
C ARG A 214 35.68 5.16 3.64
N ARG A 215 36.67 4.40 3.18
CA ARG A 215 36.93 3.03 3.67
C ARG A 215 37.72 3.01 4.99
N SER A 216 38.23 4.16 5.43
CA SER A 216 39.06 4.30 6.63
C SER A 216 38.30 4.54 7.94
N LEU A 217 36.95 4.65 7.92
CA LEU A 217 36.16 4.99 9.11
C LEU A 217 35.70 3.77 9.93
N THR A 218 35.69 2.58 9.34
CA THR A 218 35.12 1.36 9.95
C THR A 218 36.03 0.68 10.98
N THR A 219 37.27 1.17 11.16
CA THR A 219 38.27 0.58 12.08
C THR A 219 39.20 1.62 12.73
N ASP A 220 38.93 2.93 12.59
CA ASP A 220 39.80 3.97 13.16
C ASP A 220 39.55 4.11 14.68
N PRO A 221 40.53 3.77 15.54
CA PRO A 221 40.34 3.71 16.99
C PRO A 221 40.09 5.08 17.62
N ARG A 222 40.28 6.20 16.89
CA ARG A 222 39.94 7.54 17.38
C ARG A 222 38.46 7.70 17.66
N TYR A 223 37.58 6.95 16.98
CA TYR A 223 36.13 7.00 17.21
C TYR A 223 35.68 6.27 18.48
N ALA A 224 36.54 5.46 19.11
CA ALA A 224 36.17 4.70 20.32
C ALA A 224 35.88 5.58 21.54
N ASN A 225 36.48 6.78 21.62
CA ASN A 225 36.29 7.73 22.74
C ASN A 225 35.97 9.17 22.29
N ALA A 226 35.75 9.40 20.99
CA ALA A 226 35.51 10.76 20.47
C ALA A 226 34.18 11.37 20.95
N HIS A 227 34.18 12.69 21.13
CA HIS A 227 32.95 13.45 21.35
C HIS A 227 32.05 13.38 20.12
N TYR A 228 30.72 13.39 20.30
CA TYR A 228 29.77 13.40 19.18
C TYR A 228 28.76 14.53 19.33
N GLU A 229 28.35 15.05 18.18
CA GLU A 229 27.31 16.06 18.02
C GLU A 229 26.15 15.46 17.21
N ILE A 230 24.93 15.89 17.54
CA ILE A 230 23.69 15.35 16.99
C ILE A 230 23.11 16.36 15.99
N PHE A 231 22.86 15.91 14.77
CA PHE A 231 22.39 16.74 13.66
C PHE A 231 21.17 16.13 12.95
N ASP A 232 20.45 16.92 12.16
CA ASP A 232 19.40 16.41 11.29
C ASP A 232 19.96 15.49 10.19
N GLN A 233 19.33 14.33 10.04
CA GLN A 233 19.69 13.38 9.00
C GLN A 233 19.25 13.94 7.64
N LEU A 234 20.17 14.08 6.68
CA LEU A 234 19.83 14.45 5.30
C LEU A 234 19.37 13.24 4.45
N LYS A 235 19.69 12.01 4.90
CA LYS A 235 19.25 10.75 4.30
C LYS A 235 17.82 10.37 4.73
N GLY A 236 17.23 9.38 4.05
CA GLY A 236 15.91 8.83 4.38
C GLY A 236 14.75 9.60 3.76
N ASN A 237 13.53 9.34 4.24
CA ASN A 237 12.32 9.96 3.72
C ASN A 237 12.08 11.32 4.42
N GLY A 238 12.25 12.43 3.69
CA GLY A 238 11.96 13.78 4.19
C GLY A 238 10.46 13.98 4.48
N GLY A 239 9.60 13.60 3.53
CA GLY A 239 8.14 13.74 3.65
C GLY A 239 7.56 13.01 4.86
N LEU A 240 7.97 11.77 5.11
CA LEU A 240 7.55 11.02 6.31
C LEU A 240 7.95 11.73 7.61
N ARG A 241 9.15 12.31 7.68
CA ARG A 241 9.58 13.05 8.87
C ARG A 241 8.79 14.33 9.07
N HIS A 242 8.51 15.06 7.98
CA HIS A 242 7.70 16.28 8.02
C HIS A 242 6.25 15.96 8.42
N ALA A 243 5.64 14.90 7.85
CA ALA A 243 4.32 14.40 8.20
C ALA A 243 4.16 14.09 9.70
N ILE A 244 5.05 13.24 10.23
CA ILE A 244 5.03 12.86 11.65
C ILE A 244 5.35 14.06 12.55
N ALA A 245 6.25 14.97 12.14
CA ALA A 245 6.54 16.18 12.88
C ALA A 245 5.35 17.16 12.89
N ALA A 246 4.62 17.31 11.79
CA ALA A 246 3.43 18.17 11.68
C ALA A 246 2.31 17.67 12.60
N ALA A 247 1.97 16.38 12.50
CA ALA A 247 0.95 15.75 13.36
C ALA A 247 1.33 15.75 14.85
N SER A 248 2.63 15.72 15.16
CA SER A 248 3.14 15.90 16.54
C SER A 248 3.03 17.36 17.01
N GLN A 249 3.29 18.34 16.13
CA GLN A 249 3.17 19.78 16.44
C GLN A 249 1.71 20.20 16.67
N THR A 250 0.75 19.60 15.96
CA THR A 250 -0.70 19.85 16.16
C THR A 250 -1.29 19.08 17.35
N GLY A 251 -0.55 18.16 17.96
CA GLY A 251 -1.06 17.25 19.00
C GLY A 251 -2.07 16.21 18.48
N SER A 252 -2.16 16.02 17.16
CA SER A 252 -3.11 15.11 16.51
C SER A 252 -2.75 13.64 16.69
N ILE A 253 -1.50 13.33 17.06
CA ILE A 253 -1.04 11.98 17.39
C ILE A 253 -0.39 11.93 18.78
N GLY A 254 -0.49 10.77 19.44
CA GLY A 254 0.13 10.52 20.74
C GLY A 254 1.67 10.46 20.67
N LYS A 255 2.31 10.19 21.82
CA LYS A 255 3.79 10.18 21.92
C LYS A 255 4.42 9.27 20.86
N VAL A 256 5.21 9.86 19.98
CA VAL A 256 6.01 9.16 18.97
C VAL A 256 7.31 8.64 19.57
N LYS A 257 7.78 7.48 19.11
CA LYS A 257 9.15 7.00 19.30
C LYS A 257 9.69 6.46 17.98
N TRP A 258 10.80 6.99 17.48
CA TRP A 258 11.38 6.54 16.21
C TRP A 258 12.22 5.29 16.40
N VAL A 259 12.31 4.44 15.37
CA VAL A 259 13.15 3.23 15.36
C VAL A 259 13.87 3.13 14.02
N GLY A 260 15.21 3.07 14.04
CA GLY A 260 16.02 3.09 12.81
C GLY A 260 17.52 3.02 13.04
N SER A 261 18.30 3.04 11.96
CA SER A 261 19.75 3.26 12.02
C SER A 261 20.07 4.74 12.16
N CYS A 262 21.14 5.08 12.87
CA CYS A 262 21.71 6.43 12.89
C CYS A 262 22.37 6.83 11.55
N GLY A 263 22.57 5.89 10.61
CA GLY A 263 23.09 6.15 9.26
C GLY A 263 24.58 6.49 9.18
N PHE A 264 25.33 6.16 10.24
CA PHE A 264 26.78 6.22 10.40
C PHE A 264 27.31 4.81 10.68
N ALA A 265 28.61 4.57 10.48
CA ALA A 265 29.25 3.26 10.67
C ALA A 265 29.35 2.91 12.17
N THR A 266 28.81 1.77 12.60
CA THR A 266 28.72 1.41 14.03
C THR A 266 29.80 0.46 14.53
N ASP A 267 30.50 -0.27 13.66
CA ASP A 267 31.41 -1.35 14.07
C ASP A 267 32.70 -0.84 14.74
N ALA A 268 33.10 0.42 14.46
CA ALA A 268 34.24 1.09 15.07
C ALA A 268 33.96 1.67 16.47
N ILE A 269 32.71 1.67 16.92
CA ILE A 269 32.28 2.32 18.17
C ILE A 269 32.31 1.30 19.31
N ASP A 270 32.94 1.64 20.43
CA ASP A 270 33.01 0.75 21.58
C ASP A 270 31.62 0.54 22.23
N LYS A 271 31.46 -0.57 22.96
CA LYS A 271 30.17 -0.94 23.56
C LYS A 271 29.65 0.07 24.60
N SER A 272 30.54 0.80 25.28
CA SER A 272 30.16 1.81 26.28
C SER A 272 29.72 3.13 25.62
N THR A 273 30.46 3.66 24.65
CA THR A 273 30.03 4.83 23.86
C THR A 273 28.78 4.53 23.04
N MET A 274 28.65 3.34 22.44
CA MET A 274 27.42 2.92 21.77
C MET A 274 26.22 2.86 22.73
N SER A 275 26.42 2.42 23.99
CA SER A 275 25.36 2.43 25.01
C SER A 275 24.99 3.85 25.45
N ARG A 276 25.97 4.76 25.57
CA ARG A 276 25.73 6.19 25.84
C ARG A 276 24.95 6.86 24.70
N ILE A 277 25.37 6.67 23.46
CA ILE A 277 24.68 7.14 22.24
C ILE A 277 23.23 6.62 22.21
N LYS A 278 22.99 5.33 22.48
CA LYS A 278 21.64 4.75 22.55
C LYS A 278 20.78 5.39 23.65
N ASN A 279 21.35 5.62 24.83
CA ASN A 279 20.66 6.31 25.91
C ASN A 279 20.30 7.75 25.53
N ASP A 280 21.23 8.51 24.95
CA ASP A 280 21.00 9.91 24.57
C ASP A 280 19.93 10.03 23.48
N PHE A 281 19.92 9.12 22.50
CA PHE A 281 18.86 9.06 21.50
C PHE A 281 17.52 8.64 22.11
N GLU A 282 17.48 7.68 23.04
CA GLU A 282 16.22 7.23 23.64
C GLU A 282 15.61 8.26 24.60
N VAL A 283 16.43 8.98 25.36
CA VAL A 283 16.01 9.95 26.38
C VAL A 283 15.76 11.34 25.79
N ASN A 284 16.66 11.85 24.95
CA ASN A 284 16.62 13.25 24.49
C ASN A 284 15.90 13.42 23.13
N LEU A 285 15.75 12.34 22.34
CA LEU A 285 15.20 12.39 20.97
C LEU A 285 14.05 11.40 20.72
N ASP A 286 13.58 10.71 21.76
CA ASP A 286 12.62 9.59 21.65
C ASP A 286 12.92 8.63 20.49
N SER A 287 14.20 8.25 20.34
CA SER A 287 14.69 7.49 19.19
C SER A 287 15.44 6.22 19.62
N LEU A 288 15.13 5.09 19.00
CA LEU A 288 15.78 3.80 19.23
C LEU A 288 16.72 3.46 18.08
N ILE A 289 18.02 3.35 18.37
CA ILE A 289 19.03 2.95 17.39
C ILE A 289 19.06 1.42 17.26
N VAL A 290 18.70 0.94 16.07
CA VAL A 290 18.97 -0.44 15.64
C VAL A 290 20.46 -0.58 15.37
N THR A 291 21.10 -1.59 15.97
CA THR A 291 22.50 -1.96 15.72
C THR A 291 22.57 -3.34 15.09
N VAL A 292 23.22 -3.39 13.95
CA VAL A 292 23.60 -4.53 13.10
C VAL A 292 25.04 -4.24 12.65
N SER A 293 25.78 -5.20 12.10
CA SER A 293 27.11 -4.87 11.58
C SER A 293 27.04 -3.95 10.37
N ASP A 294 28.09 -3.15 10.13
CA ASP A 294 28.19 -2.29 8.96
C ASP A 294 28.22 -3.12 7.66
N GLY A 295 28.75 -4.35 7.74
CA GLY A 295 28.68 -5.34 6.67
C GLY A 295 27.25 -5.76 6.31
N GLU A 296 26.46 -6.18 7.30
CA GLU A 296 25.05 -6.57 7.12
C GLU A 296 24.20 -5.39 6.65
N PHE A 297 24.35 -4.22 7.28
CA PHE A 297 23.62 -3.01 6.89
C PHE A 297 23.94 -2.61 5.44
N SER A 298 25.22 -2.64 5.06
CA SER A 298 25.66 -2.32 3.70
C SER A 298 25.12 -3.32 2.68
N ALA A 299 25.10 -4.63 2.98
CA ALA A 299 24.56 -5.65 2.09
C ALA A 299 23.04 -5.56 1.95
N CYS A 300 22.32 -5.42 3.06
CA CYS A 300 20.87 -5.19 3.09
C CYS A 300 20.49 -3.95 2.25
N TYR A 301 21.08 -2.78 2.55
CA TYR A 301 20.71 -1.54 1.89
C TYR A 301 21.27 -1.42 0.46
N SER A 302 22.58 -1.64 0.27
CA SER A 302 23.28 -1.36 -0.98
C SER A 302 23.24 -2.50 -1.98
N HIS A 303 22.80 -3.71 -1.59
CA HIS A 303 22.63 -4.84 -2.49
C HIS A 303 21.16 -5.26 -2.59
N TYR A 304 20.55 -5.81 -1.53
CA TYR A 304 19.18 -6.30 -1.63
C TYR A 304 18.18 -5.17 -1.93
N CYS A 305 18.16 -4.12 -1.09
CA CYS A 305 17.24 -3.00 -1.25
C CYS A 305 17.51 -2.21 -2.55
N LYS A 306 18.76 -1.79 -2.82
CA LYS A 306 19.07 -0.91 -3.96
C LYS A 306 19.43 -1.57 -5.28
N ARG A 307 19.65 -2.89 -5.35
CA ARG A 307 19.93 -3.59 -6.62
C ARG A 307 18.92 -4.66 -7.00
N ILE A 308 18.03 -5.06 -6.07
CA ILE A 308 16.98 -6.07 -6.33
C ILE A 308 15.60 -5.44 -6.15
N LEU A 309 15.24 -4.99 -4.93
CA LEU A 309 13.91 -4.44 -4.67
C LEU A 309 13.65 -3.13 -5.43
N TRP A 310 14.56 -2.15 -5.36
CA TRP A 310 14.36 -0.82 -5.96
C TRP A 310 14.16 -0.86 -7.49
N PRO A 311 15.01 -1.54 -8.30
CA PRO A 311 14.77 -1.64 -9.74
C PRO A 311 13.44 -2.37 -10.04
N LEU A 312 13.20 -3.52 -9.42
CA LEU A 312 12.05 -4.37 -9.72
C LEU A 312 10.71 -3.70 -9.37
N PHE A 313 10.63 -3.00 -8.22
CA PHE A 313 9.42 -2.26 -7.83
C PHE A 313 9.14 -1.07 -8.78
N HIS A 314 10.16 -0.57 -9.50
CA HIS A 314 10.06 0.46 -10.54
C HIS A 314 10.13 -0.11 -11.97
N TYR A 315 9.78 -1.40 -12.17
CA TYR A 315 9.66 -2.08 -13.48
C TYR A 315 10.98 -2.28 -14.24
N GLN A 316 12.12 -2.22 -13.56
CA GLN A 316 13.44 -2.47 -14.12
C GLN A 316 13.94 -3.86 -13.71
N ILE A 317 13.76 -4.84 -14.58
CA ILE A 317 14.29 -6.20 -14.39
C ILE A 317 15.79 -6.20 -14.73
N PRO A 318 16.70 -6.62 -13.83
CA PRO A 318 18.13 -6.65 -14.13
C PRO A 318 18.53 -7.76 -15.11
N ASP A 319 19.11 -7.40 -16.26
CA ASP A 319 19.49 -8.33 -17.34
C ASP A 319 20.62 -9.34 -17.00
N GLN A 320 21.24 -9.29 -15.81
CA GLN A 320 22.52 -9.95 -15.54
C GLN A 320 22.39 -11.27 -14.72
N PRO A 321 22.72 -12.46 -15.30
CA PRO A 321 22.61 -13.75 -14.61
C PRO A 321 23.47 -13.93 -13.35
N ARG A 322 24.48 -13.07 -13.15
CA ARG A 322 25.33 -13.08 -11.94
C ARG A 322 24.57 -12.73 -10.66
N ALA A 323 23.33 -12.25 -10.74
CA ALA A 323 22.51 -11.86 -9.60
C ALA A 323 22.31 -12.98 -8.55
N LYS A 324 22.01 -14.23 -8.96
CA LYS A 324 21.50 -15.28 -8.05
C LYS A 324 22.37 -15.58 -6.81
N VAL A 325 23.70 -15.64 -6.96
CA VAL A 325 24.61 -15.92 -5.84
C VAL A 325 24.73 -14.71 -4.89
N TYR A 326 24.55 -13.49 -5.40
CA TYR A 326 24.49 -12.28 -4.58
C TYR A 326 23.10 -12.08 -3.94
N GLU A 327 22.03 -12.52 -4.60
CA GLU A 327 20.65 -12.50 -4.11
C GLU A 327 20.48 -13.38 -2.86
N GLU A 328 20.89 -14.65 -2.90
CA GLU A 328 20.74 -15.56 -1.76
C GLU A 328 21.51 -15.10 -0.52
N LYS A 329 22.70 -14.50 -0.72
CA LYS A 329 23.47 -13.89 0.38
C LYS A 329 22.77 -12.64 0.91
N SER A 330 22.52 -11.65 0.05
CA SER A 330 21.96 -10.36 0.47
C SER A 330 20.53 -10.45 1.01
N TRP A 331 19.79 -11.51 0.70
CA TRP A 331 18.54 -11.86 1.37
C TRP A 331 18.74 -12.18 2.86
N LYS A 332 19.75 -12.99 3.22
CA LYS A 332 20.02 -13.35 4.62
C LYS A 332 20.38 -12.11 5.45
N GLU A 333 21.13 -11.19 4.85
CA GLU A 333 21.43 -9.89 5.47
C GLU A 333 20.19 -8.96 5.54
N TYR A 334 19.29 -8.98 4.54
CA TYR A 334 18.00 -8.26 4.61
C TYR A 334 17.09 -8.80 5.73
N VAL A 335 17.00 -10.13 5.87
CA VAL A 335 16.28 -10.80 6.96
C VAL A 335 16.90 -10.44 8.32
N ALA A 336 18.23 -10.47 8.46
CA ALA A 336 18.91 -10.11 9.71
C ALA A 336 18.63 -8.66 10.14
N VAL A 337 18.66 -7.70 9.20
CA VAL A 337 18.30 -6.31 9.49
C VAL A 337 16.83 -6.17 9.87
N ASN A 338 15.90 -6.80 9.14
CA ASN A 338 14.48 -6.79 9.50
C ASN A 338 14.23 -7.39 10.89
N GLN A 339 14.90 -8.48 11.23
CA GLN A 339 14.83 -9.15 12.52
C GLN A 339 15.34 -8.24 13.65
N ALA A 340 16.46 -7.55 13.46
CA ALA A 340 16.98 -6.59 14.44
C ALA A 340 16.05 -5.39 14.68
N PHE A 341 15.32 -4.92 13.66
CA PHE A 341 14.24 -3.94 13.83
C PHE A 341 13.08 -4.52 14.65
N ALA A 342 12.59 -5.71 14.28
CA ALA A 342 11.47 -6.35 14.96
C ALA A 342 11.77 -6.65 16.43
N ASP A 343 12.96 -7.16 16.75
CA ASP A 343 13.36 -7.48 18.12
C ASP A 343 13.53 -6.24 19.00
N LEU A 344 14.07 -5.14 18.44
CA LEU A 344 14.16 -3.88 19.17
C LEU A 344 12.77 -3.31 19.51
N VAL A 345 11.83 -3.34 18.57
CA VAL A 345 10.43 -2.95 18.83
C VAL A 345 9.82 -3.87 19.89
N CYS A 346 9.90 -5.19 19.73
CA CYS A 346 9.33 -6.17 20.68
C CYS A 346 9.94 -6.04 22.09
N SER A 347 11.19 -5.59 22.23
CA SER A 347 11.83 -5.36 23.53
C SER A 347 11.29 -4.14 24.30
N LYS A 348 10.58 -3.22 23.61
CA LYS A 348 10.05 -1.97 24.17
C LYS A 348 8.52 -1.85 24.10
N TYR A 349 7.88 -2.66 23.25
CA TYR A 349 6.44 -2.66 22.98
C TYR A 349 5.60 -2.96 24.23
N LYS A 350 4.52 -2.21 24.44
CA LYS A 350 3.49 -2.50 25.47
C LYS A 350 2.13 -2.67 24.80
N ARG A 351 1.23 -3.47 25.41
CA ARG A 351 -0.13 -3.67 24.91
C ARG A 351 -0.85 -2.32 24.79
N GLY A 352 -1.31 -1.98 23.59
CA GLY A 352 -1.93 -0.68 23.29
C GLY A 352 -0.99 0.36 22.68
N ASP A 353 0.27 0.02 22.40
CA ASP A 353 1.13 0.83 21.53
C ASP A 353 0.88 0.50 20.04
N VAL A 354 1.22 1.41 19.14
CA VAL A 354 1.07 1.26 17.68
C VAL A 354 2.45 1.14 17.04
N VAL A 355 2.60 0.27 16.05
CA VAL A 355 3.83 0.14 15.24
C VAL A 355 3.53 0.54 13.80
N MET A 356 4.16 1.61 13.34
CA MET A 356 4.07 2.11 11.97
C MET A 356 5.37 1.79 11.24
N VAL A 357 5.35 0.77 10.38
CA VAL A 357 6.48 0.34 9.55
C VAL A 357 6.46 1.08 8.23
N ASN A 358 7.61 1.59 7.77
CA ASN A 358 7.69 2.41 6.57
C ASN A 358 8.72 1.88 5.57
N ASP A 359 8.26 1.81 4.32
CA ASP A 359 9.04 1.58 3.10
C ASP A 359 9.61 0.17 2.88
N TYR A 360 9.99 -0.11 1.63
CA TYR A 360 10.44 -1.42 1.12
C TYR A 360 11.68 -2.02 1.82
N HIS A 361 12.34 -1.26 2.69
CA HIS A 361 13.46 -1.71 3.49
C HIS A 361 13.05 -2.66 4.64
N LEU A 362 11.79 -2.59 5.08
CA LEU A 362 11.30 -3.22 6.33
C LEU A 362 10.09 -4.14 6.11
N LEU A 363 9.94 -4.75 4.93
CA LEU A 363 8.74 -5.49 4.54
C LEU A 363 8.47 -6.74 5.39
N LEU A 364 9.47 -7.29 6.09
CA LEU A 364 9.30 -8.49 6.93
C LEU A 364 8.95 -8.16 8.39
N VAL A 365 9.19 -6.91 8.82
CA VAL A 365 8.97 -6.45 10.20
C VAL A 365 7.53 -6.67 10.69
N PRO A 366 6.45 -6.43 9.91
CA PRO A 366 5.08 -6.66 10.38
C PRO A 366 4.84 -8.13 10.77
N GLY A 367 5.22 -9.08 9.90
CA GLY A 367 5.13 -10.51 10.16
C GLY A 367 5.99 -10.98 11.34
N MET A 368 7.23 -10.47 11.45
CA MET A 368 8.12 -10.78 12.57
C MET A 368 7.56 -10.30 13.92
N ILE A 369 7.01 -9.08 13.98
CA ILE A 369 6.37 -8.56 15.20
C ILE A 369 5.06 -9.30 15.49
N ARG A 370 4.23 -9.61 14.47
CA ARG A 370 2.97 -10.35 14.63
C ARG A 370 3.19 -11.72 15.28
N LYS A 371 4.25 -12.44 14.90
CA LYS A 371 4.64 -13.73 15.48
C LYS A 371 5.00 -13.65 16.97
N ARG A 372 5.54 -12.50 17.44
CA ARG A 372 5.87 -12.26 18.86
C ARG A 372 4.74 -11.61 19.66
N HIS A 373 3.91 -10.79 19.02
CA HIS A 373 2.80 -10.06 19.62
C HIS A 373 1.53 -10.17 18.75
N PRO A 374 0.73 -11.25 18.87
CA PRO A 374 -0.45 -11.48 18.03
C PRO A 374 -1.53 -10.38 18.13
N GLN A 375 -1.58 -9.65 19.24
CA GLN A 375 -2.45 -8.48 19.48
C GLN A 375 -1.70 -7.13 19.37
N ALA A 376 -0.64 -7.03 18.56
CA ALA A 376 -0.05 -5.73 18.22
C ALA A 376 -0.91 -4.94 17.22
N MET A 377 -0.96 -3.61 17.38
CA MET A 377 -1.44 -2.69 16.34
C MET A 377 -0.28 -2.40 15.39
N ILE A 378 -0.37 -2.86 14.14
CA ILE A 378 0.71 -2.74 13.15
C ILE A 378 0.14 -2.17 11.85
N GLY A 379 0.75 -1.10 11.33
CA GLY A 379 0.54 -0.64 9.96
C GLY A 379 1.84 -0.71 9.15
N LEU A 380 1.73 -0.96 7.85
CA LEU A 380 2.83 -0.85 6.90
C LEU A 380 2.47 0.21 5.84
N PHE A 381 3.33 1.19 5.58
CA PHE A 381 3.16 2.11 4.46
C PHE A 381 4.31 1.99 3.45
N LEU A 382 3.97 1.79 2.17
CA LEU A 382 4.95 1.73 1.08
C LEU A 382 4.99 3.07 0.34
N HIS A 383 6.14 3.76 0.40
CA HIS A 383 6.28 5.09 -0.22
C HIS A 383 6.68 5.03 -1.71
N ILE A 384 7.27 3.93 -2.16
CA ILE A 384 7.59 3.66 -3.58
C ILE A 384 6.41 3.00 -4.32
N THR A 385 6.56 2.76 -5.63
CA THR A 385 5.53 2.02 -6.40
C THR A 385 5.48 0.54 -6.04
N PHE A 386 4.29 -0.07 -6.08
CA PHE A 386 4.15 -1.53 -6.04
C PHE A 386 3.98 -2.10 -7.47
N PRO A 387 4.77 -3.11 -7.88
CA PRO A 387 4.75 -3.64 -9.24
C PRO A 387 3.62 -4.66 -9.45
N SER A 388 3.22 -4.87 -10.71
CA SER A 388 2.21 -5.88 -11.06
C SER A 388 2.68 -7.31 -10.76
N SER A 389 1.72 -8.24 -10.65
CA SER A 389 1.97 -9.66 -10.33
C SER A 389 2.90 -10.38 -11.32
N GLU A 390 3.09 -9.84 -12.52
CA GLU A 390 4.06 -10.37 -13.50
C GLU A 390 5.50 -9.99 -13.16
N ILE A 391 5.74 -8.73 -12.77
CA ILE A 391 7.05 -8.22 -12.40
C ILE A 391 7.43 -8.69 -10.99
N PHE A 392 6.47 -8.74 -10.05
CA PHE A 392 6.71 -9.25 -8.70
C PHE A 392 7.10 -10.74 -8.68
N ARG A 393 6.62 -11.53 -9.65
CA ARG A 393 7.03 -12.93 -9.85
C ARG A 393 8.51 -13.13 -10.17
N CYS A 394 9.23 -12.09 -10.60
CA CYS A 394 10.67 -12.17 -10.83
C CYS A 394 11.51 -12.20 -9.54
N LEU A 395 10.94 -11.90 -8.36
CA LEU A 395 11.60 -12.08 -7.07
C LEU A 395 11.67 -13.58 -6.69
N ALA A 396 12.84 -14.04 -6.24
CA ALA A 396 12.97 -15.39 -5.68
C ALA A 396 12.13 -15.52 -4.39
N MET A 397 12.39 -14.64 -3.42
CA MET A 397 11.81 -14.66 -2.06
C MET A 397 10.48 -13.90 -1.97
N ARG A 398 9.62 -14.08 -2.98
CA ARG A 398 8.36 -13.33 -3.16
C ARG A 398 7.28 -13.71 -2.14
N MET A 399 7.29 -14.94 -1.64
CA MET A 399 6.27 -15.45 -0.71
C MET A 399 6.48 -14.81 0.65
N GLU A 400 7.72 -14.91 1.12
CA GLU A 400 8.22 -14.42 2.41
C GLU A 400 8.05 -12.91 2.56
N ILE A 401 8.20 -12.15 1.46
CA ILE A 401 7.92 -10.71 1.43
C ILE A 401 6.42 -10.44 1.62
N LEU A 402 5.53 -11.14 0.91
CA LEU A 402 4.08 -10.92 1.03
C LEU A 402 3.56 -11.34 2.41
N GLU A 403 3.98 -12.50 2.92
CA GLU A 403 3.71 -12.95 4.29
C GLU A 403 4.23 -11.96 5.33
N GLY A 404 5.43 -11.40 5.10
CA GLY A 404 6.03 -10.35 5.91
C GLY A 404 5.14 -9.10 5.99
N MET A 405 4.60 -8.65 4.84
CA MET A 405 3.71 -7.50 4.75
C MET A 405 2.35 -7.77 5.41
N LEU A 406 1.78 -8.95 5.19
CA LEU A 406 0.46 -9.39 5.69
C LEU A 406 0.42 -9.61 7.21
N GLY A 407 1.54 -9.48 7.93
CA GLY A 407 1.52 -9.35 9.39
C GLY A 407 0.91 -8.03 9.90
N ALA A 408 0.74 -7.02 9.04
CA ALA A 408 0.09 -5.76 9.38
C ALA A 408 -1.44 -5.91 9.57
N ASN A 409 -2.07 -5.00 10.32
CA ASN A 409 -3.52 -4.83 10.34
C ASN A 409 -4.01 -4.01 9.14
N LEU A 410 -3.16 -3.09 8.67
CA LEU A 410 -3.41 -2.14 7.59
C LEU A 410 -2.15 -2.00 6.71
N ILE A 411 -2.30 -2.07 5.39
CA ILE A 411 -1.25 -1.78 4.42
C ILE A 411 -1.65 -0.57 3.56
N GLY A 412 -0.84 0.49 3.60
CA GLY A 412 -1.04 1.73 2.85
C GLY A 412 -0.12 1.84 1.64
N PHE A 413 -0.66 2.29 0.51
CA PHE A 413 0.06 2.61 -0.71
C PHE A 413 -0.25 4.04 -1.17
N GLN A 414 0.57 4.56 -2.10
CA GLN A 414 0.40 5.92 -2.64
C GLN A 414 -0.79 6.08 -3.60
N THR A 415 -1.27 4.99 -4.24
CA THR A 415 -2.31 5.03 -5.28
C THR A 415 -3.15 3.74 -5.32
N GLU A 416 -4.35 3.83 -5.91
CA GLU A 416 -5.28 2.70 -6.15
C GLU A 416 -4.61 1.53 -6.89
N SER A 417 -3.96 1.81 -8.03
CA SER A 417 -3.28 0.79 -8.86
C SER A 417 -2.21 0.00 -8.09
N HIS A 418 -1.55 0.59 -7.10
CA HIS A 418 -0.61 -0.15 -6.25
C HIS A 418 -1.31 -1.08 -5.26
N CYS A 419 -2.50 -0.69 -4.77
CA CYS A 419 -3.38 -1.53 -3.96
C CYS A 419 -3.89 -2.73 -4.78
N ASP A 420 -4.33 -2.50 -6.01
CA ASP A 420 -4.83 -3.55 -6.90
C ASP A 420 -3.73 -4.51 -7.35
N HIS A 421 -2.54 -3.99 -7.69
CA HIS A 421 -1.38 -4.83 -7.93
C HIS A 421 -1.03 -5.71 -6.73
N PHE A 422 -1.09 -5.18 -5.50
CA PHE A 422 -0.82 -5.96 -4.30
C PHE A 422 -1.92 -7.01 -4.03
N LYS A 423 -3.20 -6.64 -4.15
CA LYS A 423 -4.37 -7.55 -4.06
C LYS A 423 -4.22 -8.73 -5.04
N GLN A 424 -4.00 -8.44 -6.32
CA GLN A 424 -3.83 -9.44 -7.37
C GLN A 424 -2.57 -10.30 -7.14
N THR A 425 -1.47 -9.70 -6.66
CA THR A 425 -0.22 -10.42 -6.37
C THR A 425 -0.38 -11.39 -5.20
N CYS A 426 -1.10 -11.01 -4.15
CA CYS A 426 -1.46 -11.89 -3.04
C CYS A 426 -2.32 -13.08 -3.52
N SER A 427 -3.40 -12.81 -4.27
CA SER A 427 -4.26 -13.86 -4.84
C SER A 427 -3.50 -14.87 -5.70
N ARG A 428 -2.66 -14.38 -6.63
CA ARG A 428 -1.93 -15.22 -7.60
C ARG A 428 -0.74 -15.99 -7.03
N LEU A 429 -0.25 -15.65 -5.83
CA LEU A 429 0.94 -16.26 -5.24
C LEU A 429 0.68 -16.99 -3.93
N LEU A 430 -0.11 -16.40 -3.04
CA LEU A 430 -0.45 -16.99 -1.73
C LEU A 430 -1.77 -17.76 -1.75
N TYR A 431 -2.53 -17.69 -2.86
CA TYR A 431 -3.80 -18.39 -3.05
C TYR A 431 -4.91 -17.98 -2.07
N ILE A 432 -4.78 -16.77 -1.52
CA ILE A 432 -5.70 -16.13 -0.58
C ILE A 432 -6.67 -15.18 -1.31
N GLU A 433 -7.85 -14.98 -0.74
CA GLU A 433 -8.87 -14.15 -1.36
C GLU A 433 -8.57 -12.66 -1.23
N ALA A 434 -8.69 -11.95 -2.35
CA ALA A 434 -8.64 -10.50 -2.40
C ALA A 434 -10.06 -9.94 -2.51
N LEU A 435 -10.46 -9.18 -1.50
CA LEU A 435 -11.69 -8.40 -1.47
C LEU A 435 -11.40 -6.95 -1.88
N GLU A 436 -12.44 -6.17 -2.15
CA GLU A 436 -12.31 -4.74 -2.51
C GLU A 436 -11.44 -3.98 -1.48
N GLN A 437 -11.75 -4.16 -0.18
CA GLN A 437 -11.17 -3.37 0.91
C GLN A 437 -9.88 -3.95 1.52
N GLY A 438 -9.40 -5.11 1.04
CA GLY A 438 -8.27 -5.80 1.66
C GLY A 438 -8.09 -7.28 1.29
N ILE A 439 -7.24 -7.97 2.02
CA ILE A 439 -6.98 -9.42 1.90
C ILE A 439 -7.65 -10.17 3.05
N GLN A 440 -8.38 -11.24 2.72
CA GLN A 440 -8.89 -12.18 3.72
C GLN A 440 -7.86 -13.29 3.96
N LEU A 441 -7.46 -13.46 5.23
CA LEU A 441 -6.66 -14.59 5.72
C LEU A 441 -7.55 -15.49 6.57
N GLU A 442 -7.12 -16.73 6.82
CA GLU A 442 -7.88 -17.74 7.58
C GLU A 442 -8.29 -17.27 8.99
N HIS A 443 -7.46 -16.43 9.64
CA HIS A 443 -7.67 -15.97 11.02
C HIS A 443 -7.60 -14.44 11.19
N SER A 444 -7.65 -13.67 10.09
CA SER A 444 -7.61 -12.21 10.13
C SER A 444 -7.95 -11.58 8.78
N PHE A 445 -8.33 -10.31 8.78
CA PHE A 445 -8.45 -9.50 7.56
C PHE A 445 -7.35 -8.42 7.58
N VAL A 446 -6.71 -8.17 6.44
CA VAL A 446 -5.68 -7.13 6.28
C VAL A 446 -6.23 -6.04 5.36
N SER A 447 -6.59 -4.90 5.93
CA SER A 447 -7.08 -3.75 5.16
C SER A 447 -6.01 -3.22 4.21
N ILE A 448 -6.43 -2.80 3.02
CA ILE A 448 -5.56 -2.11 2.05
C ILE A 448 -6.15 -0.75 1.72
N VAL A 449 -5.32 0.30 1.71
CA VAL A 449 -5.75 1.67 1.40
C VAL A 449 -4.79 2.41 0.49
N ALA A 450 -5.35 3.19 -0.44
CA ALA A 450 -4.64 4.24 -1.16
C ALA A 450 -4.70 5.53 -0.32
N MET A 451 -3.54 6.06 0.09
CA MET A 451 -3.42 7.30 0.85
C MET A 451 -2.17 8.07 0.39
N PRO A 452 -2.27 8.93 -0.63
CA PRO A 452 -1.13 9.71 -1.13
C PRO A 452 -0.57 10.61 -0.02
N ILE A 453 0.75 10.61 0.18
CA ILE A 453 1.40 11.49 1.15
C ILE A 453 1.55 12.92 0.61
N GLY A 454 1.09 13.91 1.38
CA GLY A 454 1.23 15.34 1.08
C GLY A 454 2.52 15.99 1.60
N VAL A 455 2.55 17.32 1.61
CA VAL A 455 3.60 18.17 2.22
C VAL A 455 3.07 18.86 3.49
N ASP A 456 3.94 19.54 4.26
CA ASP A 456 3.54 20.41 5.38
C ASP A 456 3.52 21.88 4.90
N PRO A 457 2.34 22.49 4.65
CA PRO A 457 2.24 23.89 4.23
C PRO A 457 2.74 24.88 5.29
N ALA A 458 2.66 24.55 6.58
CA ALA A 458 3.10 25.41 7.67
C ALA A 458 4.62 25.38 7.85
N GLN A 459 5.30 24.27 7.55
CA GLN A 459 6.76 24.23 7.38
C GLN A 459 7.19 24.97 6.12
N LEU A 460 6.55 24.72 4.98
CA LEU A 460 6.86 25.41 3.73
C LEU A 460 6.72 26.93 3.87
N GLU A 461 5.68 27.42 4.55
CA GLU A 461 5.50 28.86 4.79
C GLU A 461 6.55 29.47 5.72
N ARG A 462 7.10 28.70 6.67
CA ARG A 462 8.23 29.13 7.50
C ARG A 462 9.50 29.27 6.65
N CYS A 463 9.83 28.26 5.84
CA CYS A 463 11.00 28.30 4.97
C CYS A 463 10.86 29.39 3.88
N MET A 464 9.70 29.50 3.24
CA MET A 464 9.40 30.52 2.22
C MET A 464 9.35 31.98 2.73
N LYS A 465 9.52 32.20 4.04
CA LYS A 465 9.72 33.51 4.68
C LYS A 465 11.17 33.83 4.99
N ALA A 466 12.09 32.87 4.88
CA ALA A 466 13.51 33.07 5.15
C ALA A 466 14.12 34.06 4.11
N PRO A 467 14.93 35.05 4.54
CA PRO A 467 15.46 36.09 3.63
C PRO A 467 16.35 35.51 2.53
N GLU A 468 17.00 34.38 2.78
CA GLU A 468 17.84 33.63 1.83
C GLU A 468 17.07 33.22 0.58
N VAL A 469 15.84 32.71 0.74
CA VAL A 469 14.94 32.33 -0.38
C VAL A 469 14.72 33.50 -1.33
N SER A 470 14.37 34.66 -0.76
CA SER A 470 14.07 35.87 -1.54
C SER A 470 15.33 36.58 -2.06
N LEU A 471 16.50 36.37 -1.46
CA LEU A 471 17.78 36.87 -1.96
C LEU A 471 18.25 36.01 -3.14
N TYR A 472 18.35 34.69 -2.94
CA TYR A 472 18.83 33.76 -3.95
C TYR A 472 17.95 33.74 -5.21
N GLY A 473 16.62 33.73 -5.05
CA GLY A 473 15.69 33.79 -6.18
C GLY A 473 15.84 35.06 -7.04
N ARG A 474 16.17 36.21 -6.42
CA ARG A 474 16.50 37.45 -7.14
C ARG A 474 17.83 37.33 -7.86
N THR A 475 18.91 36.93 -7.17
CA THR A 475 20.24 36.78 -7.76
C THR A 475 20.26 35.80 -8.95
N VAL A 476 19.48 34.70 -8.89
CA VAL A 476 19.30 33.79 -10.03
C VAL A 476 18.56 34.47 -11.18
N ARG A 477 17.44 35.17 -10.91
CA ARG A 477 16.65 35.85 -11.95
C ARG A 477 17.41 36.99 -12.63
N GLU A 478 18.20 37.75 -11.86
CA GLU A 478 19.07 38.83 -12.34
C GLU A 478 20.17 38.29 -13.26
N ARG A 479 20.93 37.27 -12.80
CA ARG A 479 22.01 36.63 -13.59
C ARG A 479 21.54 36.07 -14.92
N GLN A 480 20.28 35.65 -15.02
CA GLN A 480 19.71 35.06 -16.23
C GLN A 480 19.04 36.07 -17.17
N GLY A 481 19.15 37.38 -16.92
CA GLY A 481 18.88 38.44 -17.90
C GLY A 481 17.46 38.43 -18.48
N GLY A 482 16.46 38.02 -17.69
CA GLY A 482 15.06 37.90 -18.14
C GLY A 482 14.73 36.67 -18.97
N LYS A 483 15.68 35.76 -19.24
CA LYS A 483 15.42 34.46 -19.89
C LYS A 483 14.44 33.62 -19.05
N LYS A 484 13.65 32.79 -19.71
CA LYS A 484 12.73 31.83 -19.10
C LYS A 484 13.50 30.66 -18.49
N ILE A 485 13.12 30.23 -17.30
CA ILE A 485 13.81 29.19 -16.54
C ILE A 485 12.91 27.95 -16.41
N ILE A 486 13.27 26.87 -17.13
CA ILE A 486 12.73 25.53 -16.86
C ILE A 486 13.61 24.90 -15.78
N PHE A 487 13.00 24.33 -14.74
CA PHE A 487 13.71 23.73 -13.62
C PHE A 487 13.44 22.21 -13.51
N GLY A 488 14.49 21.46 -13.19
CA GLY A 488 14.44 20.06 -12.81
C GLY A 488 15.37 19.79 -11.63
N ARG A 489 14.93 18.94 -10.70
CA ARG A 489 15.74 18.46 -9.58
C ARG A 489 15.44 16.99 -9.36
N ASP A 490 16.40 16.14 -9.69
CA ASP A 490 16.21 14.70 -9.75
C ASP A 490 17.49 14.00 -9.26
N LYS A 491 17.37 12.70 -8.96
CA LYS A 491 18.55 11.82 -8.87
C LYS A 491 18.93 11.38 -10.28
N LEU A 492 20.22 11.16 -10.52
CA LEU A 492 20.72 10.60 -11.79
C LEU A 492 20.50 9.08 -11.85
N ASP A 493 19.24 8.70 -11.68
CA ASP A 493 18.70 7.34 -11.60
C ASP A 493 17.81 7.10 -12.84
N SER A 494 17.92 5.94 -13.46
CA SER A 494 17.21 5.57 -14.69
C SER A 494 15.68 5.63 -14.53
N VAL A 495 15.18 5.43 -13.31
CA VAL A 495 13.78 5.62 -12.92
C VAL A 495 13.32 7.07 -13.08
N LYS A 496 14.22 8.06 -12.94
CA LYS A 496 13.90 9.49 -12.94
C LYS A 496 13.76 10.14 -14.31
N GLY A 497 14.11 9.44 -15.39
CA GLY A 497 13.84 9.90 -16.76
C GLY A 497 14.51 11.22 -17.15
N VAL A 498 15.62 11.61 -16.52
CA VAL A 498 16.35 12.86 -16.81
C VAL A 498 16.85 12.88 -18.26
N LYS A 499 17.25 11.72 -18.79
CA LYS A 499 17.58 11.49 -20.21
C LYS A 499 16.42 11.90 -21.13
N GLN A 500 15.20 11.44 -20.84
CA GLN A 500 13.98 11.76 -21.58
C GLN A 500 13.65 13.25 -21.51
N LYS A 501 13.81 13.87 -20.33
CA LYS A 501 13.65 15.33 -20.10
C LYS A 501 14.52 16.14 -21.05
N LEU A 502 15.81 15.81 -21.13
CA LEU A 502 16.78 16.49 -21.99
C LEU A 502 16.51 16.26 -23.48
N LEU A 503 16.13 15.04 -23.90
CA LEU A 503 15.78 14.74 -25.29
C LEU A 503 14.52 15.50 -25.76
N ALA A 504 13.53 15.68 -24.88
CA ALA A 504 12.37 16.52 -25.16
C ALA A 504 12.74 18.00 -25.25
N TYR A 505 13.62 18.50 -24.39
CA TYR A 505 14.13 19.88 -24.45
C TYR A 505 14.93 20.16 -25.74
N GLU A 506 15.81 19.23 -26.15
CA GLU A 506 16.52 19.29 -27.44
C GLU A 506 15.56 19.38 -28.64
N ARG A 507 14.45 18.61 -28.59
CA ARG A 507 13.41 18.63 -29.61
C ARG A 507 12.62 19.94 -29.59
N PHE A 508 12.33 20.48 -28.42
CA PHE A 508 11.70 21.80 -28.26
C PHE A 508 12.57 22.93 -28.87
N LEU A 509 13.87 22.99 -28.56
CA LEU A 509 14.83 23.95 -29.13
C LEU A 509 15.04 23.77 -30.64
N SER A 510 14.97 22.52 -31.12
CA SER A 510 15.02 22.21 -32.56
C SER A 510 13.79 22.77 -33.28
N ASN A 511 12.59 22.49 -32.77
CA ASN A 511 11.31 22.86 -33.37
C ASN A 511 10.98 24.36 -33.24
N ASN A 512 11.51 25.06 -32.23
CA ASN A 512 11.15 26.45 -31.93
C ASN A 512 12.38 27.38 -31.93
N PRO A 513 12.90 27.79 -33.10
CA PRO A 513 14.10 28.62 -33.18
C PRO A 513 14.02 29.94 -32.40
N SER A 514 12.84 30.55 -32.34
CA SER A 514 12.56 31.81 -31.64
C SER A 514 12.71 31.76 -30.12
N TRP A 515 12.73 30.55 -29.53
CA TRP A 515 12.88 30.36 -28.09
C TRP A 515 14.32 30.17 -27.64
N ARG A 516 15.25 29.80 -28.55
CA ARG A 516 16.62 29.35 -28.21
C ARG A 516 17.32 30.26 -27.21
N ASP A 517 17.58 31.50 -27.58
CA ASP A 517 18.35 32.42 -26.73
C ASP A 517 17.57 32.89 -25.48
N ARG A 518 16.26 32.63 -25.45
CA ARG A 518 15.27 33.16 -24.49
C ARG A 518 14.91 32.19 -23.35
N VAL A 519 15.38 30.95 -23.39
CA VAL A 519 15.04 29.91 -22.40
C VAL A 519 16.25 29.10 -21.98
N ILE A 520 16.35 28.78 -20.69
CA ILE A 520 17.37 27.89 -20.15
C ILE A 520 16.70 26.73 -19.41
N MET A 521 17.36 25.58 -19.39
CA MET A 521 17.03 24.47 -18.51
C MET A 521 18.09 24.36 -17.40
N LEU A 522 17.65 24.49 -16.16
CA LEU A 522 18.49 24.32 -14.96
C LEU A 522 18.13 22.98 -14.32
N GLN A 523 19.03 22.01 -14.45
CA GLN A 523 18.85 20.63 -14.01
C GLN A 523 19.84 20.30 -12.88
N TYR A 524 19.34 20.15 -11.66
CA TYR A 524 20.10 19.57 -10.56
C TYR A 524 19.99 18.05 -10.61
N GLY A 525 21.14 17.38 -10.61
CA GLY A 525 21.25 15.93 -10.73
C GLY A 525 22.05 15.36 -9.56
N GLN A 526 21.37 14.90 -8.52
CA GLN A 526 22.05 14.27 -7.37
C GLN A 526 22.69 12.94 -7.83
N ASP A 527 24.01 12.82 -7.64
CA ASP A 527 24.82 11.75 -8.23
C ASP A 527 24.44 10.34 -7.72
N SER A 528 24.14 9.44 -8.66
CA SER A 528 23.73 8.06 -8.37
C SER A 528 24.89 7.10 -8.56
N LYS A 529 25.46 6.65 -7.43
CA LYS A 529 26.64 5.76 -7.40
C LYS A 529 26.40 4.35 -7.98
N THR A 530 25.17 4.03 -8.38
CA THR A 530 24.79 2.72 -8.94
C THR A 530 24.77 2.69 -10.47
N GLU A 531 24.73 3.84 -11.16
CA GLU A 531 24.51 3.89 -12.61
C GLU A 531 25.46 4.86 -13.36
N PRO A 532 26.78 4.63 -13.34
CA PRO A 532 27.75 5.51 -14.01
C PRO A 532 27.53 5.63 -15.52
N GLU A 533 27.03 4.58 -16.18
CA GLU A 533 26.71 4.57 -17.61
C GLU A 533 25.55 5.53 -17.97
N LEU A 534 24.55 5.66 -17.10
CA LEU A 534 23.47 6.64 -17.28
C LEU A 534 24.00 8.06 -17.11
N LYS A 535 24.85 8.29 -16.10
CA LYS A 535 25.48 9.58 -15.87
C LYS A 535 26.23 10.05 -17.12
N GLN A 536 27.04 9.19 -17.72
CA GLN A 536 27.74 9.50 -18.98
C GLN A 536 26.75 9.85 -20.12
N GLN A 537 25.71 9.04 -20.33
CA GLN A 537 24.69 9.31 -21.36
C GLN A 537 23.96 10.65 -21.15
N ILE A 538 23.72 11.05 -19.90
CA ILE A 538 23.13 12.35 -19.56
C ILE A 538 24.11 13.48 -19.91
N THR A 539 25.37 13.37 -19.49
CA THR A 539 26.43 14.35 -19.80
C THR A 539 26.64 14.49 -21.31
N ASP A 540 26.64 13.40 -22.07
CA ASP A 540 26.77 13.41 -23.54
C ASP A 540 25.60 14.14 -24.22
N ILE A 541 24.38 13.98 -23.72
CA ILE A 541 23.20 14.70 -24.22
C ILE A 541 23.28 16.19 -23.88
N VAL A 542 23.69 16.56 -22.65
CA VAL A 542 23.91 17.97 -22.27
C VAL A 542 24.97 18.62 -23.15
N ASN A 543 26.09 17.93 -23.38
CA ASN A 543 27.16 18.39 -24.27
C ASN A 543 26.67 18.55 -25.72
N ARG A 544 25.83 17.64 -26.24
CA ARG A 544 25.23 17.76 -27.57
C ARG A 544 24.28 18.95 -27.68
N ILE A 545 23.42 19.18 -26.69
CA ILE A 545 22.47 20.30 -26.68
C ILE A 545 23.24 21.63 -26.63
N ASN A 546 24.16 21.76 -25.68
CA ASN A 546 24.95 22.98 -25.51
C ASN A 546 25.85 23.23 -26.73
N GLY A 547 26.56 22.22 -27.26
CA GLY A 547 27.37 22.36 -28.47
C GLY A 547 26.59 22.71 -29.74
N ARG A 548 25.26 22.53 -29.77
CA ARG A 548 24.40 22.85 -30.92
C ARG A 548 23.62 24.16 -30.80
N PHE A 549 23.32 24.61 -29.58
CA PHE A 549 22.44 25.76 -29.32
C PHE A 549 23.05 26.85 -28.40
N THR A 550 24.32 26.73 -28.01
CA THR A 550 25.04 27.83 -27.33
C THR A 550 25.31 28.95 -28.33
N ASP A 551 25.00 30.18 -27.94
CA ASP A 551 25.47 31.38 -28.63
C ASP A 551 26.59 32.05 -27.82
N ILE A 552 27.74 32.22 -28.47
CA ILE A 552 28.95 32.81 -27.91
C ILE A 552 28.77 34.33 -27.73
N ILE A 553 27.98 34.99 -28.57
CA ILE A 553 27.84 36.45 -28.59
C ILE A 553 26.98 36.93 -27.41
N SER A 554 25.86 36.26 -27.12
CA SER A 554 24.99 36.54 -25.98
C SER A 554 25.35 35.77 -24.70
N GLY A 555 26.43 34.97 -24.72
CA GLY A 555 26.84 34.10 -23.61
C GLY A 555 25.74 33.09 -23.20
N HIS A 556 24.89 32.68 -24.14
CA HIS A 556 23.74 31.82 -23.87
C HIS A 556 24.17 30.36 -23.78
N ILE A 557 23.93 29.71 -22.63
CA ILE A 557 24.08 28.26 -22.43
C ILE A 557 22.67 27.66 -22.24
N PRO A 558 22.21 26.75 -23.12
CA PRO A 558 20.84 26.21 -23.08
C PRO A 558 20.54 25.32 -21.88
N VAL A 559 21.52 24.54 -21.41
CA VAL A 559 21.37 23.59 -20.29
C VAL A 559 22.49 23.79 -19.27
N HIS A 560 22.10 24.08 -18.03
CA HIS A 560 22.97 24.04 -16.86
C HIS A 560 22.71 22.75 -16.07
N LEU A 561 23.59 21.76 -16.21
CA LEU A 561 23.61 20.56 -15.36
C LEU A 561 24.44 20.85 -14.11
N VAL A 562 23.88 20.57 -12.93
CA VAL A 562 24.53 20.80 -11.64
C VAL A 562 24.52 19.50 -10.82
N GLU A 563 25.69 18.96 -10.51
CA GLU A 563 25.84 17.64 -9.87
C GLU A 563 25.95 17.68 -8.33
N HIS A 564 25.99 18.87 -7.72
CA HIS A 564 25.99 19.02 -6.27
C HIS A 564 24.58 19.21 -5.71
N ASP A 565 24.37 18.79 -4.46
CA ASP A 565 23.15 19.09 -3.72
C ASP A 565 23.06 20.60 -3.44
N ILE A 566 21.86 21.13 -3.61
CA ILE A 566 21.47 22.53 -3.35
C ILE A 566 20.88 22.66 -1.94
N ASP A 567 21.12 23.78 -1.26
CA ASP A 567 20.46 24.05 0.03
C ASP A 567 18.94 24.17 -0.12
N TYR A 568 18.18 23.87 0.92
CA TYR A 568 16.72 23.88 0.86
C TYR A 568 16.14 25.28 0.63
N ASN A 569 16.73 26.33 1.19
CA ASN A 569 16.28 27.71 0.97
C ASN A 569 16.68 28.22 -0.42
N GLU A 570 17.86 27.86 -0.92
CA GLU A 570 18.27 28.15 -2.30
C GLU A 570 17.32 27.47 -3.31
N PHE A 571 16.98 26.20 -3.06
CA PHE A 571 16.04 25.41 -3.84
C PHE A 571 14.62 26.01 -3.87
N LEU A 572 14.06 26.38 -2.71
CA LEU A 572 12.80 27.13 -2.64
C LEU A 572 12.90 28.48 -3.35
N GLY A 573 14.07 29.13 -3.29
CA GLY A 573 14.38 30.34 -4.04
C GLY A 573 14.18 30.14 -5.54
N ILE A 574 14.71 29.06 -6.12
CA ILE A 574 14.51 28.70 -7.53
C ILE A 574 13.05 28.31 -7.80
N LEU A 575 12.41 27.47 -6.97
CA LEU A 575 11.02 27.07 -7.15
C LEU A 575 10.05 28.26 -7.15
N SER A 576 10.33 29.30 -6.36
CA SER A 576 9.50 30.50 -6.27
C SER A 576 9.61 31.43 -7.49
N ILE A 577 10.67 31.31 -8.29
CA ILE A 577 10.92 32.18 -9.44
C ILE A 577 10.85 31.47 -10.79
N CYS A 578 11.03 30.15 -10.90
CA CYS A 578 11.13 29.49 -12.20
C CYS A 578 9.82 29.56 -13.02
N ASP A 579 9.95 29.50 -14.34
CA ASP A 579 8.86 29.68 -15.31
C ASP A 579 8.14 28.39 -15.66
N CYS A 580 8.76 27.24 -15.35
CA CYS A 580 8.14 25.92 -15.36
C CYS A 580 8.98 24.95 -14.51
N PHE A 581 8.34 24.09 -13.71
CA PHE A 581 8.97 22.91 -13.13
C PHE A 581 8.55 21.65 -13.91
N MET A 582 9.49 20.73 -14.13
CA MET A 582 9.31 19.62 -15.06
C MET A 582 9.73 18.29 -14.44
N VAL A 583 8.78 17.36 -14.28
CA VAL A 583 9.00 16.02 -13.73
C VAL A 583 8.65 14.94 -14.76
N THR A 584 9.65 14.11 -15.08
CA THR A 584 9.61 13.10 -16.16
C THR A 584 9.96 11.69 -15.65
N SER A 585 9.76 11.42 -14.37
CA SER A 585 10.05 10.10 -13.80
C SER A 585 9.22 9.02 -14.48
N LEU A 586 9.87 7.93 -14.89
CA LEU A 586 9.29 6.84 -15.68
C LEU A 586 8.44 5.90 -14.82
N ARG A 587 8.66 5.92 -13.50
CA ARG A 587 7.84 5.28 -12.47
C ARG A 587 8.16 5.93 -11.13
N GLU A 588 7.22 6.45 -10.36
CA GLU A 588 7.51 6.99 -9.01
C GLU A 588 6.31 6.90 -8.07
N GLY A 589 6.54 6.49 -6.82
CA GLY A 589 5.50 6.35 -5.80
C GLY A 589 4.80 7.67 -5.45
N MET A 590 5.56 8.73 -5.17
CA MET A 590 5.06 10.09 -4.98
C MET A 590 6.20 11.09 -5.19
N ASN A 591 5.94 12.21 -5.87
CA ASN A 591 6.94 13.26 -6.08
C ASN A 591 6.52 14.54 -5.34
N LEU A 592 6.97 14.67 -4.10
CA LEU A 592 6.65 15.83 -3.24
C LEU A 592 7.24 17.14 -3.77
N THR A 593 8.32 17.10 -4.56
CA THR A 593 8.90 18.27 -5.25
C THR A 593 7.86 19.02 -6.09
N CYS A 594 6.88 18.33 -6.67
CA CYS A 594 5.75 18.95 -7.38
C CYS A 594 4.84 19.77 -6.44
N HIS A 595 4.59 19.25 -5.24
CA HIS A 595 3.74 19.86 -4.22
C HIS A 595 4.44 21.09 -3.62
N GLU A 596 5.74 20.97 -3.32
CA GLU A 596 6.61 22.09 -2.93
C GLU A 596 6.65 23.19 -3.99
N TYR A 597 6.71 22.83 -5.29
CA TYR A 597 6.66 23.79 -6.40
C TYR A 597 5.32 24.53 -6.47
N ILE A 598 4.20 23.81 -6.44
CA ILE A 598 2.85 24.42 -6.47
C ILE A 598 2.72 25.44 -5.33
N TYR A 599 3.12 25.07 -4.11
CA TYR A 599 3.10 25.99 -2.96
C TYR A 599 4.03 27.21 -3.16
N SER A 600 5.25 26.99 -3.66
CA SER A 600 6.24 28.03 -3.91
C SER A 600 5.77 29.06 -4.97
N GLN A 601 4.94 28.62 -5.92
CA GLN A 601 4.46 29.42 -7.05
C GLN A 601 3.39 30.47 -6.72
N ARG A 602 3.01 30.65 -5.44
CA ARG A 602 2.01 31.63 -4.95
C ARG A 602 2.10 33.08 -5.48
N LYS A 603 3.20 33.50 -6.10
CA LYS A 603 3.36 34.82 -6.73
C LYS A 603 3.23 34.83 -8.26
N LEU A 604 3.83 33.86 -8.95
CA LEU A 604 3.91 33.83 -10.42
C LEU A 604 2.92 32.84 -11.06
N LYS A 605 2.48 31.83 -10.29
CA LYS A 605 1.50 30.80 -10.66
C LYS A 605 1.90 30.02 -11.92
N ASN A 606 3.20 29.81 -12.12
CA ASN A 606 3.72 29.13 -13.32
C ASN A 606 3.34 27.64 -13.35
N PRO A 607 3.13 27.06 -14.54
CA PRO A 607 2.61 25.70 -14.69
C PRO A 607 3.63 24.61 -14.33
N LEU A 608 3.10 23.46 -13.94
CA LEU A 608 3.83 22.21 -13.69
C LEU A 608 3.70 21.29 -14.91
N ILE A 609 4.81 20.75 -15.41
CA ILE A 609 4.81 19.60 -16.34
C ILE A 609 5.04 18.33 -15.53
N LEU A 610 4.12 17.36 -15.64
CA LEU A 610 4.05 16.19 -14.77
C LEU A 610 3.88 14.89 -15.58
N SER A 611 4.64 13.86 -15.25
CA SER A 611 4.48 12.55 -15.88
C SER A 611 3.32 11.74 -15.31
N GLU A 612 2.57 11.10 -16.20
CA GLU A 612 1.52 10.11 -15.90
C GLU A 612 1.99 8.89 -15.09
N PHE A 613 3.31 8.64 -15.00
CA PHE A 613 3.88 7.51 -14.24
C PHE A 613 4.31 7.86 -12.81
N VAL A 614 3.96 9.05 -12.32
CA VAL A 614 4.25 9.55 -10.97
C VAL A 614 2.97 9.52 -10.14
N GLY A 615 3.00 8.98 -8.92
CA GLY A 615 1.80 8.93 -8.06
C GLY A 615 1.14 10.29 -7.78
N SER A 616 1.91 11.39 -7.78
CA SER A 616 1.35 12.75 -7.72
C SER A 616 0.35 13.06 -8.84
N ALA A 617 0.43 12.37 -9.98
CA ALA A 617 -0.54 12.52 -11.08
C ALA A 617 -1.95 12.12 -10.67
N THR A 618 -2.14 11.14 -9.78
CA THR A 618 -3.51 10.71 -9.39
C THR A 618 -4.26 11.76 -8.57
N VAL A 619 -3.58 12.84 -8.16
CA VAL A 619 -4.17 13.98 -7.45
C VAL A 619 -4.07 15.30 -8.26
N LEU A 620 -3.08 15.43 -9.15
CA LEU A 620 -2.73 16.68 -9.84
C LEU A 620 -2.98 16.67 -11.37
N ASP A 621 -3.59 15.63 -11.92
CA ASP A 621 -3.80 15.43 -13.36
C ASP A 621 -4.56 16.57 -14.07
N LYS A 622 -5.69 16.99 -13.52
CA LYS A 622 -6.69 17.85 -14.19
C LYS A 622 -6.17 19.23 -14.59
N ASP A 623 -5.22 19.78 -13.83
CA ASP A 623 -4.77 21.17 -13.98
C ASP A 623 -3.25 21.33 -14.16
N SER A 624 -2.48 20.25 -14.08
CA SER A 624 -1.08 20.23 -14.54
C SER A 624 -0.98 20.02 -16.06
N LEU A 625 0.24 20.05 -16.59
CA LEU A 625 0.53 19.70 -17.99
C LEU A 625 1.03 18.26 -18.04
N MET A 626 0.08 17.33 -18.14
CA MET A 626 0.34 15.90 -18.16
C MET A 626 1.11 15.46 -19.42
N ILE A 627 2.12 14.61 -19.22
CA ILE A 627 2.98 14.06 -20.29
C ILE A 627 3.26 12.57 -20.12
N ASN A 628 3.40 11.89 -21.24
CA ASN A 628 4.12 10.64 -21.35
C ASN A 628 5.61 10.96 -21.67
N PRO A 629 6.57 10.71 -20.77
CA PRO A 629 7.98 11.03 -20.98
C PRO A 629 8.66 10.23 -22.10
N PHE A 630 8.04 9.18 -22.63
CA PHE A 630 8.52 8.48 -23.82
C PHE A 630 8.11 9.20 -25.12
N ASP A 631 7.03 10.00 -25.13
CA ASP A 631 6.75 10.91 -26.26
C ASP A 631 7.45 12.26 -26.09
N TYR A 632 8.64 12.35 -26.68
CA TYR A 632 9.41 13.60 -26.77
C TYR A 632 8.68 14.69 -27.58
N LYS A 633 7.69 14.36 -28.42
CA LYS A 633 6.88 15.34 -29.18
C LYS A 633 5.83 15.99 -28.27
N GLN A 634 5.00 15.20 -27.59
CA GLN A 634 4.06 15.70 -26.58
C GLN A 634 4.81 16.49 -25.51
N THR A 635 5.92 15.95 -24.99
CA THR A 635 6.72 16.63 -23.96
C THR A 635 7.32 17.95 -24.46
N ALA A 636 7.84 18.01 -25.69
CA ALA A 636 8.31 19.28 -26.28
C ALA A 636 7.19 20.30 -26.52
N ASN A 637 5.98 19.85 -26.83
CA ASN A 637 4.80 20.71 -26.96
C ASN A 637 4.32 21.22 -25.61
N ALA A 638 4.37 20.41 -24.54
CA ALA A 638 4.06 20.82 -23.18
C ALA A 638 5.03 21.89 -22.66
N ILE A 639 6.32 21.80 -23.00
CA ILE A 639 7.31 22.87 -22.74
C ILE A 639 6.90 24.17 -23.43
N LEU A 640 6.52 24.12 -24.72
CA LEU A 640 6.05 25.31 -25.44
C LEU A 640 4.81 25.91 -24.77
N GLN A 641 3.80 25.09 -24.48
CA GLN A 641 2.56 25.50 -23.82
C GLN A 641 2.83 26.16 -22.46
N ALA A 642 3.70 25.58 -21.63
CA ALA A 642 4.08 26.12 -20.33
C ALA A 642 4.66 27.54 -20.43
N LEU A 643 5.50 27.78 -21.43
CA LEU A 643 6.19 29.06 -21.66
C LEU A 643 5.28 30.12 -22.31
N THR A 644 4.29 29.72 -23.11
CA THR A 644 3.31 30.61 -23.75
C THR A 644 2.00 30.79 -22.97
N MET A 645 1.81 30.06 -21.86
CA MET A 645 0.55 30.06 -21.10
C MET A 645 0.16 31.45 -20.61
N SER A 646 -1.11 31.83 -20.82
CA SER A 646 -1.65 33.11 -20.37
C SER A 646 -1.65 33.22 -18.83
N GLN A 647 -1.57 34.44 -18.30
CA GLN A 647 -1.61 34.63 -16.84
C GLN A 647 -2.96 34.20 -16.25
N GLU A 648 -4.04 34.25 -17.02
CA GLU A 648 -5.37 33.83 -16.56
C GLU A 648 -5.48 32.31 -16.46
N GLU A 649 -5.00 31.56 -17.46
CA GLU A 649 -4.92 30.09 -17.38
C GLU A 649 -4.00 29.65 -16.22
N LYS A 650 -2.89 30.37 -16.00
CA LYS A 650 -2.01 30.18 -14.83
C LYS A 650 -2.71 30.40 -13.51
N ASN A 651 -3.50 31.48 -13.37
CA ASN A 651 -4.30 31.74 -12.18
C ASN A 651 -5.22 30.56 -11.87
N GLN A 652 -6.05 30.18 -12.85
CA GLN A 652 -7.09 29.17 -12.69
C GLN A 652 -6.53 27.77 -12.40
N ARG A 653 -5.43 27.37 -13.06
CA ARG A 653 -4.74 26.10 -12.77
C ARG A 653 -4.12 26.09 -11.38
N TRP A 654 -3.36 27.14 -11.05
CA TRP A 654 -2.65 27.20 -9.76
C TRP A 654 -3.61 27.25 -8.57
N GLU A 655 -4.73 27.98 -8.66
CA GLU A 655 -5.71 28.06 -7.55
C GLU A 655 -6.31 26.70 -7.19
N LYS A 656 -6.65 25.86 -8.17
CA LYS A 656 -7.14 24.50 -7.93
C LYS A 656 -6.04 23.56 -7.44
N LEU A 657 -4.85 23.60 -8.05
CA LEU A 657 -3.71 22.80 -7.62
C LEU A 657 -3.32 23.14 -6.18
N ASN A 658 -3.24 24.42 -5.83
CA ASN A 658 -2.90 24.88 -4.49
C ASN A 658 -4.01 24.56 -3.46
N LYS A 659 -5.29 24.52 -3.85
CA LYS A 659 -6.38 24.04 -2.99
C LYS A 659 -6.11 22.60 -2.51
N ILE A 660 -5.74 21.71 -3.44
CA ILE A 660 -5.40 20.32 -3.13
C ILE A 660 -4.21 20.24 -2.16
N ILE A 661 -3.14 21.01 -2.37
CA ILE A 661 -1.97 21.06 -1.48
C ILE A 661 -2.31 21.56 -0.05
N LEU A 662 -3.43 22.27 0.13
CA LEU A 662 -3.91 22.76 1.43
C LEU A 662 -4.96 21.86 2.09
N GLU A 663 -5.61 20.97 1.33
CA GLU A 663 -6.61 20.03 1.86
C GLU A 663 -5.97 18.66 2.18
N ASP A 664 -5.14 18.12 1.29
CA ASP A 664 -4.47 16.82 1.46
C ASP A 664 -3.05 16.97 2.06
N ASP A 665 -2.96 17.49 3.29
CA ASP A 665 -1.68 17.77 3.95
C ASP A 665 -1.02 16.54 4.64
N ALA A 666 0.28 16.68 4.94
CA ALA A 666 1.08 15.63 5.55
C ALA A 666 0.68 15.29 7.00
N SER A 667 0.06 16.22 7.72
CA SER A 667 -0.46 16.01 9.09
C SER A 667 -1.75 15.20 9.06
N LEU A 668 -2.65 15.51 8.13
CA LEU A 668 -3.87 14.75 7.85
C LEU A 668 -3.55 13.31 7.45
N TRP A 669 -2.57 13.12 6.55
CA TRP A 669 -2.09 11.79 6.15
C TRP A 669 -1.62 10.96 7.35
N ALA A 670 -0.73 11.52 8.19
CA ALA A 670 -0.17 10.81 9.35
C ALA A 670 -1.23 10.48 10.41
N THR A 671 -2.09 11.46 10.73
CA THR A 671 -3.18 11.31 11.71
C THR A 671 -4.20 10.27 11.26
N THR A 672 -4.60 10.33 9.99
CA THR A 672 -5.58 9.39 9.41
C THR A 672 -5.02 7.97 9.34
N PHE A 673 -3.76 7.79 8.92
CA PHE A 673 -3.16 6.46 8.83
C PHE A 673 -3.02 5.81 10.21
N ILE A 674 -2.53 6.55 11.21
CA ILE A 674 -2.41 6.06 12.60
C ILE A 674 -3.79 5.74 13.21
N SER A 675 -4.81 6.55 12.93
CA SER A 675 -6.19 6.31 13.38
C SER A 675 -6.79 5.07 12.71
N ARG A 676 -6.51 4.85 11.42
CA ARG A 676 -7.00 3.69 10.66
C ARG A 676 -6.38 2.37 11.15
N ILE A 677 -5.09 2.35 11.51
CA ILE A 677 -4.46 1.16 12.15
C ILE A 677 -5.23 0.77 13.42
N GLN A 678 -5.63 1.75 14.25
CA GLN A 678 -6.36 1.52 15.49
C GLN A 678 -7.79 1.01 15.23
N SER A 679 -8.51 1.67 14.30
CA SER A 679 -9.86 1.26 13.88
C SER A 679 -9.88 -0.19 13.38
N ASP A 680 -8.99 -0.52 12.45
CA ASP A 680 -8.99 -1.83 11.80
C ASP A 680 -8.51 -2.92 12.76
N PHE A 681 -7.61 -2.59 13.69
CA PHE A 681 -7.29 -3.47 14.81
C PHE A 681 -8.51 -3.73 15.71
N VAL A 682 -9.32 -2.72 16.06
CA VAL A 682 -10.53 -2.90 16.88
C VAL A 682 -11.55 -3.79 16.16
N LEU A 683 -11.77 -3.58 14.86
CA LEU A 683 -12.62 -4.46 14.03
C LEU A 683 -12.09 -5.91 14.04
N GLN A 684 -10.77 -6.10 13.94
CA GLN A 684 -10.14 -7.43 14.00
C GLN A 684 -10.12 -8.05 15.41
N GLN A 685 -10.16 -7.27 16.49
CA GLN A 685 -10.27 -7.80 17.86
C GLN A 685 -11.71 -8.21 18.20
N ARG A 686 -12.72 -7.43 17.78
CA ARG A 686 -14.15 -7.80 17.92
C ARG A 686 -14.44 -9.19 17.36
N ARG A 687 -13.69 -9.57 16.32
CA ARG A 687 -13.83 -10.84 15.62
C ARG A 687 -13.08 -12.04 16.25
N ARG A 688 -12.48 -11.97 17.43
CA ARG A 688 -11.65 -13.08 17.97
C ARG A 688 -12.39 -14.03 18.91
N THR A 689 -12.51 -15.31 18.55
CA THR A 689 -13.06 -16.38 19.42
C THR A 689 -12.43 -16.46 20.81
N VAL A 690 -11.14 -16.17 20.93
CA VAL A 690 -10.40 -16.22 22.21
C VAL A 690 -10.92 -15.18 23.21
N ASP A 691 -11.46 -14.07 22.71
CA ASP A 691 -12.03 -12.97 23.50
C ASP A 691 -13.58 -13.07 23.60
N LEU A 692 -14.22 -14.09 22.98
CA LEU A 692 -15.66 -14.36 23.09
C LEU A 692 -16.01 -15.17 24.35
N PRO A 693 -17.17 -14.92 24.99
CA PRO A 693 -17.69 -15.79 26.05
C PRO A 693 -18.13 -17.17 25.50
N LYS A 694 -17.88 -18.22 26.28
CA LYS A 694 -18.43 -19.56 26.00
C LYS A 694 -19.95 -19.50 26.11
N PHE A 695 -20.63 -20.04 25.11
CA PHE A 695 -22.08 -20.17 25.08
C PHE A 695 -22.61 -20.94 26.31
N ASN A 696 -23.62 -20.39 26.98
CA ASN A 696 -24.27 -20.98 28.15
C ASN A 696 -25.80 -20.85 28.06
N PRO A 697 -26.56 -21.95 27.85
CA PRO A 697 -28.03 -21.93 27.78
C PRO A 697 -28.69 -21.16 28.93
N ASP A 698 -28.23 -21.40 30.15
CA ASP A 698 -28.88 -20.93 31.39
C ASP A 698 -28.91 -19.39 31.49
N ALA A 699 -28.04 -18.68 30.77
CA ALA A 699 -27.97 -17.22 30.80
C ALA A 699 -29.12 -16.50 30.08
N PHE A 700 -29.94 -17.23 29.30
CA PHE A 700 -31.03 -16.66 28.50
C PHE A 700 -32.31 -17.52 28.47
N LEU A 701 -32.43 -18.53 29.34
CA LEU A 701 -33.65 -19.35 29.44
C LEU A 701 -34.90 -18.52 29.75
N ASP A 702 -34.81 -17.51 30.61
CA ASP A 702 -35.94 -16.62 30.93
C ASP A 702 -36.43 -15.85 29.69
N GLN A 703 -35.50 -15.33 28.87
CA GLN A 703 -35.81 -14.62 27.63
C GLN A 703 -36.37 -15.57 26.56
N PHE A 704 -35.85 -16.80 26.52
CA PHE A 704 -36.32 -17.86 25.65
C PHE A 704 -37.74 -18.29 26.01
N ASP A 705 -38.06 -18.50 27.30
CA ASP A 705 -39.39 -18.95 27.73
C ASP A 705 -40.47 -17.87 27.68
N GLN A 706 -40.09 -16.59 27.85
CA GLN A 706 -40.98 -15.45 27.64
C GLN A 706 -41.26 -15.13 26.15
N ALA A 707 -40.41 -15.60 25.22
CA ALA A 707 -40.59 -15.33 23.80
C ALA A 707 -41.78 -16.10 23.20
N ALA A 708 -42.77 -15.36 22.69
CA ALA A 708 -43.95 -15.90 22.00
C ALA A 708 -43.62 -16.51 20.62
N SER A 709 -42.51 -16.08 20.01
CA SER A 709 -41.96 -16.63 18.76
C SER A 709 -40.43 -16.61 18.81
N ARG A 710 -39.81 -17.74 18.46
CA ARG A 710 -38.36 -17.99 18.55
C ARG A 710 -37.85 -18.49 17.21
N LEU A 711 -36.89 -17.80 16.61
CA LEU A 711 -36.32 -18.15 15.31
C LEU A 711 -34.92 -18.76 15.46
N PHE A 712 -34.68 -19.92 14.86
CA PHE A 712 -33.41 -20.62 14.87
C PHE A 712 -32.88 -20.75 13.43
N PHE A 713 -31.63 -20.34 13.21
CA PHE A 713 -30.84 -20.76 12.06
C PHE A 713 -29.68 -21.62 12.55
N ILE A 714 -29.51 -22.81 11.97
CA ILE A 714 -28.56 -23.80 12.46
C ILE A 714 -27.83 -24.43 11.28
N ASP A 715 -26.52 -24.23 11.17
CA ASP A 715 -25.78 -24.84 10.07
C ASP A 715 -25.58 -26.35 10.22
N TYR A 716 -25.57 -27.06 9.10
CA TYR A 716 -25.37 -28.49 9.05
C TYR A 716 -23.90 -28.91 8.91
N GLU A 717 -23.11 -28.24 8.07
CA GLU A 717 -21.81 -28.69 7.56
C GLU A 717 -20.64 -28.31 8.48
N GLY A 718 -20.53 -29.01 9.61
CA GLY A 718 -19.48 -28.76 10.62
C GLY A 718 -20.00 -28.13 11.92
N THR A 719 -21.30 -27.77 11.96
CA THR A 719 -22.00 -27.25 13.15
C THR A 719 -22.86 -28.32 13.81
N LEU A 720 -23.82 -28.90 13.08
CA LEU A 720 -24.56 -30.08 13.53
C LEU A 720 -23.80 -31.38 13.21
N LEU A 721 -23.29 -31.50 11.98
CA LEU A 721 -22.62 -32.72 11.49
C LEU A 721 -21.10 -32.63 11.70
N PRO A 722 -20.48 -33.50 12.52
CA PRO A 722 -19.02 -33.55 12.62
C PRO A 722 -18.39 -34.15 11.36
N TRP A 723 -17.28 -33.56 10.92
CA TRP A 723 -16.37 -34.16 9.94
C TRP A 723 -15.90 -35.55 10.41
N GLY A 724 -15.98 -36.56 9.54
CA GLY A 724 -15.63 -37.93 9.91
C GLY A 724 -15.97 -38.97 8.84
N SER A 725 -15.83 -40.25 9.17
CA SER A 725 -16.16 -41.34 8.26
C SER A 725 -17.67 -41.44 7.99
N HIS A 726 -18.07 -42.01 6.85
CA HIS A 726 -19.47 -42.21 6.47
C HIS A 726 -20.33 -42.89 7.55
N LYS A 727 -19.75 -43.81 8.34
CA LYS A 727 -20.43 -44.47 9.47
C LYS A 727 -20.71 -43.52 10.63
N GLN A 728 -19.75 -42.63 10.95
CA GLN A 728 -19.91 -41.61 12.00
C GLN A 728 -20.91 -40.52 11.56
N ILE A 729 -20.86 -40.12 10.28
CA ILE A 729 -21.82 -39.21 9.65
C ILE A 729 -23.25 -39.76 9.80
N MET A 730 -23.52 -40.99 9.33
CA MET A 730 -24.86 -41.59 9.43
C MET A 730 -25.37 -41.73 10.87
N ALA A 731 -24.50 -42.10 11.82
CA ALA A 731 -24.86 -42.19 13.23
C ALA A 731 -25.21 -40.81 13.83
N SER A 732 -24.47 -39.77 13.44
CA SER A 732 -24.73 -38.39 13.85
C SER A 732 -26.03 -37.86 13.25
N THR A 733 -26.29 -38.08 11.95
CA THR A 733 -27.53 -37.66 11.28
C THR A 733 -28.79 -38.16 11.99
N ASN A 734 -28.82 -39.41 12.48
CA ASN A 734 -29.96 -39.93 13.23
C ASN A 734 -30.21 -39.14 14.54
N LYS A 735 -29.14 -38.80 15.28
CA LYS A 735 -29.24 -38.00 16.51
C LYS A 735 -29.62 -36.55 16.22
N ILE A 736 -29.11 -35.96 15.14
CA ILE A 736 -29.47 -34.62 14.67
C ILE A 736 -30.97 -34.57 14.36
N VAL A 737 -31.49 -35.55 13.62
CA VAL A 737 -32.92 -35.68 13.30
C VAL A 737 -33.78 -35.84 14.57
N GLU A 738 -33.34 -36.60 15.58
CA GLU A 738 -34.05 -36.71 16.86
C GLU A 738 -34.12 -35.35 17.59
N VAL A 739 -32.99 -34.65 17.74
CA VAL A 739 -32.93 -33.37 18.45
C VAL A 739 -33.74 -32.28 17.73
N LEU A 740 -33.65 -32.19 16.40
CA LEU A 740 -34.47 -31.28 15.61
C LEU A 740 -35.96 -31.62 15.70
N SER A 741 -36.33 -32.91 15.74
CA SER A 741 -37.74 -33.32 15.90
C SER A 741 -38.30 -32.92 17.27
N LYS A 742 -37.50 -32.99 18.33
CA LYS A 742 -37.87 -32.48 19.66
C LYS A 742 -37.98 -30.95 19.66
N LEU A 743 -37.06 -30.25 18.99
CA LEU A 743 -37.03 -28.79 18.93
C LEU A 743 -38.21 -28.20 18.12
N CYS A 744 -38.58 -28.82 17.00
CA CYS A 744 -39.73 -28.43 16.17
C CYS A 744 -41.10 -28.80 16.77
N ALA A 745 -41.14 -29.48 17.92
CA ALA A 745 -42.39 -29.87 18.59
C ALA A 745 -43.00 -28.75 19.44
N ASP A 746 -42.23 -27.73 19.85
CA ASP A 746 -42.79 -26.49 20.40
C ASP A 746 -43.27 -25.61 19.23
N GLU A 747 -44.54 -25.23 19.21
CA GLU A 747 -45.11 -24.46 18.10
C GLU A 747 -44.49 -23.05 17.97
N ARG A 748 -43.94 -22.50 19.08
CA ARG A 748 -43.22 -21.22 19.11
C ARG A 748 -41.84 -21.27 18.46
N ASN A 749 -41.28 -22.47 18.26
CA ASN A 749 -39.97 -22.64 17.65
C ASN A 749 -40.09 -22.70 16.12
N LEU A 750 -39.50 -21.72 15.45
CA LEU A 750 -39.34 -21.65 14.00
C LEU A 750 -37.91 -22.08 13.67
N VAL A 751 -37.71 -23.30 13.19
CA VAL A 751 -36.37 -23.88 13.02
C VAL A 751 -36.02 -24.01 11.54
N TYR A 752 -34.89 -23.42 11.16
CA TYR A 752 -34.32 -23.47 9.82
C TYR A 752 -32.91 -24.05 9.88
N VAL A 753 -32.63 -25.07 9.07
CA VAL A 753 -31.27 -25.60 8.87
C VAL A 753 -30.66 -24.99 7.62
N THR A 754 -29.49 -24.35 7.74
CA THR A 754 -28.66 -23.92 6.60
C THR A 754 -27.70 -25.04 6.22
N SER A 755 -27.38 -25.15 4.92
CA SER A 755 -26.47 -26.17 4.42
C SER A 755 -25.92 -25.82 3.04
N GLU A 756 -24.73 -26.34 2.77
CA GLU A 756 -24.07 -26.29 1.47
C GLU A 756 -24.70 -27.21 0.42
N ARG A 757 -25.57 -28.16 0.81
CA ARG A 757 -26.10 -29.22 -0.06
C ARG A 757 -27.21 -28.75 -0.99
N THR A 758 -27.48 -29.57 -2.01
CA THR A 758 -28.62 -29.38 -2.91
C THR A 758 -29.97 -29.63 -2.19
N PRO A 759 -31.09 -29.02 -2.64
CA PRO A 759 -32.42 -29.24 -2.08
C PRO A 759 -32.81 -30.72 -1.95
N SER A 760 -32.51 -31.53 -2.97
CA SER A 760 -32.81 -32.96 -3.04
C SER A 760 -32.13 -33.79 -1.94
N GLU A 761 -30.94 -33.40 -1.51
CA GLU A 761 -30.20 -34.11 -0.46
C GLU A 761 -30.67 -33.73 0.93
N LEU A 762 -31.04 -32.46 1.15
CA LEU A 762 -31.65 -32.00 2.39
C LEU A 762 -33.03 -32.62 2.57
N GLU A 763 -33.84 -32.64 1.50
CA GLU A 763 -35.13 -33.34 1.48
C GLU A 763 -34.97 -34.81 1.84
N ARG A 764 -33.99 -35.52 1.25
CA ARG A 764 -33.66 -36.92 1.58
C ARG A 764 -33.20 -37.10 3.04
N THR A 765 -32.50 -36.12 3.61
CA THR A 765 -31.89 -36.21 4.95
C THR A 765 -32.90 -35.88 6.06
N PHE A 766 -33.71 -34.84 5.87
CA PHE A 766 -34.58 -34.27 6.88
C PHE A 766 -36.07 -34.59 6.71
N ARG A 767 -36.47 -35.42 5.72
CA ARG A 767 -37.86 -35.84 5.46
C ARG A 767 -38.69 -36.31 6.68
N ARG A 768 -38.02 -36.71 7.76
CA ARG A 768 -38.64 -37.21 9.00
C ARG A 768 -38.90 -36.12 10.05
N VAL A 769 -38.39 -34.90 9.86
CA VAL A 769 -38.61 -33.78 10.77
C VAL A 769 -39.77 -32.94 10.25
N HIS A 770 -40.89 -32.96 10.95
CA HIS A 770 -42.04 -32.10 10.65
C HIS A 770 -41.78 -30.66 11.13
N ARG A 771 -42.40 -29.66 10.49
CA ARG A 771 -42.23 -28.22 10.79
C ARG A 771 -40.77 -27.71 10.74
N LEU A 772 -39.92 -28.33 9.93
CA LEU A 772 -38.53 -27.90 9.72
C LEU A 772 -38.40 -27.14 8.39
N GLY A 773 -38.01 -25.87 8.48
CA GLY A 773 -37.56 -25.08 7.33
C GLY A 773 -36.13 -25.47 6.90
N LEU A 774 -35.82 -25.32 5.63
CA LEU A 774 -34.52 -25.70 5.07
C LEU A 774 -34.00 -24.59 4.16
N ILE A 775 -32.71 -24.29 4.26
CA ILE A 775 -32.00 -23.37 3.37
C ILE A 775 -30.87 -24.17 2.71
N ALA A 776 -30.95 -24.33 1.39
CA ALA A 776 -30.01 -25.11 0.59
C ALA A 776 -29.04 -24.20 -0.18
N GLU A 777 -27.90 -24.77 -0.57
CA GLU A 777 -26.86 -24.12 -1.39
C GLU A 777 -26.52 -22.71 -0.86
N ASN A 778 -26.21 -22.63 0.44
CA ASN A 778 -25.85 -21.40 1.19
C ASN A 778 -26.83 -20.22 1.10
N GLY A 779 -28.06 -20.44 0.65
CA GLY A 779 -29.08 -19.39 0.49
C GLY A 779 -29.84 -19.46 -0.83
N GLY A 780 -29.36 -20.22 -1.82
CA GLY A 780 -29.98 -20.34 -3.15
C GLY A 780 -31.45 -20.77 -3.12
N TYR A 781 -31.83 -21.64 -2.19
CA TYR A 781 -33.19 -22.20 -2.10
C TYR A 781 -33.69 -22.21 -0.66
N LEU A 782 -34.96 -21.85 -0.49
CA LEU A 782 -35.65 -21.80 0.80
C LEU A 782 -36.89 -22.70 0.76
N ARG A 783 -37.01 -23.62 1.72
CA ARG A 783 -38.26 -24.30 2.05
C ARG A 783 -38.76 -23.75 3.38
N THR A 784 -40.01 -23.28 3.42
CA THR A 784 -40.57 -22.77 4.68
C THR A 784 -40.91 -23.92 5.64
N HIS A 785 -41.32 -23.58 6.87
CA HIS A 785 -41.72 -24.56 7.87
C HIS A 785 -43.21 -24.96 7.77
N GLU A 786 -44.02 -24.19 7.03
CA GLU A 786 -45.46 -24.41 6.81
C GLU A 786 -45.75 -24.97 5.40
N GLU A 787 -45.01 -24.53 4.37
CA GLU A 787 -45.13 -25.03 3.00
C GLU A 787 -44.00 -26.01 2.62
N GLY A 788 -44.36 -27.19 2.11
CA GLY A 788 -43.38 -28.19 1.64
C GLY A 788 -42.70 -27.86 0.30
N ASN A 789 -42.93 -26.67 -0.26
CA ASN A 789 -42.40 -26.25 -1.56
C ASN A 789 -41.08 -25.49 -1.40
N TRP A 790 -40.17 -25.69 -2.36
CA TRP A 790 -38.90 -24.97 -2.42
C TRP A 790 -39.05 -23.68 -3.22
N GLU A 791 -38.98 -22.53 -2.55
CA GLU A 791 -38.80 -21.21 -3.16
C GLU A 791 -37.37 -21.09 -3.72
N ASN A 792 -37.24 -20.65 -4.97
CA ASN A 792 -35.94 -20.36 -5.56
C ASN A 792 -35.56 -18.88 -5.31
N LEU A 793 -34.65 -18.64 -4.37
CA LEU A 793 -34.14 -17.29 -4.08
C LEU A 793 -33.14 -16.81 -5.14
N THR A 794 -32.62 -17.69 -6.00
CA THR A 794 -31.87 -17.27 -7.20
C THR A 794 -32.75 -16.62 -8.27
N SER A 795 -34.08 -16.63 -8.15
CA SER A 795 -34.97 -16.10 -9.19
C SER A 795 -34.86 -14.57 -9.40
N SER A 796 -34.33 -13.84 -8.42
CA SER A 796 -34.01 -12.42 -8.50
C SER A 796 -32.57 -12.14 -8.98
N SER A 797 -31.72 -13.16 -9.08
CA SER A 797 -30.30 -13.05 -9.40
C SER A 797 -30.03 -13.55 -10.81
N ASP A 798 -29.25 -12.81 -11.59
CA ASP A 798 -28.89 -13.27 -12.93
C ASP A 798 -27.85 -14.40 -12.85
N LEU A 799 -28.27 -15.62 -13.21
CA LEU A 799 -27.39 -16.79 -13.34
C LEU A 799 -26.77 -16.94 -14.75
N SER A 800 -26.85 -15.91 -15.60
CA SER A 800 -26.20 -15.88 -16.93
C SER A 800 -24.69 -16.10 -16.90
N TRP A 801 -24.05 -15.92 -15.73
CA TRP A 801 -22.65 -16.25 -15.50
C TRP A 801 -22.35 -17.76 -15.51
N LYS A 802 -23.31 -18.64 -15.15
CA LYS A 802 -23.04 -20.09 -15.04
C LYS A 802 -22.54 -20.72 -16.35
N PRO A 803 -23.11 -20.41 -17.55
CA PRO A 803 -22.50 -20.76 -18.84
C PRO A 803 -21.03 -20.36 -18.98
N ASN A 804 -20.69 -19.11 -18.69
CA ASN A 804 -19.33 -18.57 -18.84
C ASN A 804 -18.36 -19.25 -17.86
N VAL A 805 -18.77 -19.39 -16.59
CA VAL A 805 -18.00 -20.09 -15.56
C VAL A 805 -17.82 -21.56 -15.91
N ARG A 806 -18.84 -22.26 -16.45
CA ARG A 806 -18.71 -23.66 -16.88
C ARG A 806 -17.65 -23.83 -17.98
N GLU A 807 -17.57 -22.90 -18.93
CA GLU A 807 -16.53 -22.92 -19.97
C GLU A 807 -15.13 -22.70 -19.37
N ILE A 808 -14.97 -21.71 -18.48
CA ILE A 808 -13.71 -21.44 -17.78
C ILE A 808 -13.29 -22.64 -16.91
N LEU A 809 -14.18 -23.19 -16.08
CA LEU A 809 -13.92 -24.38 -15.26
C LEU A 809 -13.54 -25.60 -16.11
N THR A 810 -14.22 -25.78 -17.26
CA THR A 810 -13.92 -26.87 -18.22
C THR A 810 -12.49 -26.78 -18.74
N TYR A 811 -12.06 -25.57 -19.14
CA TYR A 811 -10.68 -25.31 -19.57
C TYR A 811 -9.65 -25.67 -18.49
N TYR A 812 -9.85 -25.28 -17.22
CA TYR A 812 -8.90 -25.59 -16.15
C TYR A 812 -8.94 -27.06 -15.70
N ARG A 813 -10.11 -27.71 -15.73
CA ARG A 813 -10.26 -29.16 -15.47
C ARG A 813 -9.43 -29.99 -16.45
N GLU A 814 -9.52 -29.69 -17.74
CA GLU A 814 -8.77 -30.40 -18.79
C GLU A 814 -7.24 -30.23 -18.67
N ARG A 815 -6.80 -29.21 -17.92
CA ARG A 815 -5.39 -28.95 -17.61
C ARG A 815 -4.99 -29.42 -16.20
N THR A 816 -5.88 -30.10 -15.48
CA THR A 816 -5.71 -30.51 -14.08
C THR A 816 -6.24 -31.95 -13.89
N PRO A 817 -5.48 -32.99 -14.30
CA PRO A 817 -5.88 -34.40 -14.15
C PRO A 817 -6.23 -34.75 -12.71
N GLY A 818 -7.32 -35.49 -12.51
CA GLY A 818 -7.89 -35.83 -11.20
C GLY A 818 -8.81 -34.75 -10.58
N SER A 819 -9.00 -33.59 -11.24
CA SER A 819 -10.00 -32.60 -10.82
C SER A 819 -11.42 -32.92 -11.32
N VAL A 820 -12.42 -32.42 -10.60
CA VAL A 820 -13.85 -32.62 -10.87
C VAL A 820 -14.58 -31.28 -10.80
N ILE A 821 -15.50 -31.06 -11.74
CA ILE A 821 -16.46 -29.94 -11.65
C ILE A 821 -17.78 -30.50 -11.10
N GLU A 822 -18.24 -29.94 -10.01
CA GLU A 822 -19.58 -30.13 -9.47
C GLU A 822 -20.43 -28.92 -9.84
N GLU A 823 -21.55 -29.14 -10.54
CA GLU A 823 -22.55 -28.10 -10.77
C GLU A 823 -23.76 -28.36 -9.87
N GLN A 824 -24.00 -27.44 -8.94
CA GLN A 824 -25.24 -27.36 -8.15
C GLN A 824 -26.19 -26.35 -8.82
N ASN A 825 -27.36 -26.07 -8.26
CA ASN A 825 -28.34 -25.24 -8.95
C ASN A 825 -27.90 -23.76 -9.01
N SER A 826 -27.55 -23.16 -7.87
CA SER A 826 -27.10 -21.77 -7.74
C SER A 826 -25.58 -21.60 -7.95
N ARG A 827 -24.77 -22.55 -7.47
CA ARG A 827 -23.31 -22.47 -7.41
C ARG A 827 -22.59 -23.54 -8.23
N MET A 828 -21.28 -23.35 -8.43
CA MET A 828 -20.39 -24.32 -9.07
C MET A 828 -19.14 -24.51 -8.23
N VAL A 829 -18.63 -25.75 -8.13
CA VAL A 829 -17.43 -26.06 -7.35
C VAL A 829 -16.44 -26.82 -8.21
N PHE A 830 -15.18 -26.36 -8.23
CA PHE A 830 -14.07 -27.02 -8.89
C PHE A 830 -13.17 -27.69 -7.85
N HIS A 831 -13.37 -29.00 -7.67
CA HIS A 831 -12.63 -29.84 -6.75
C HIS A 831 -11.30 -30.25 -7.38
N TYR A 832 -10.19 -29.86 -6.76
CA TYR A 832 -8.84 -30.18 -7.22
C TYR A 832 -7.98 -30.91 -6.16
N ALA A 833 -8.52 -31.18 -4.97
CA ALA A 833 -7.89 -31.92 -3.88
C ALA A 833 -7.40 -33.34 -4.24
N GLN A 834 -7.99 -33.95 -5.29
CA GLN A 834 -7.65 -35.29 -5.78
C GLN A 834 -6.82 -35.26 -7.08
N ALA A 835 -6.28 -34.09 -7.46
CA ALA A 835 -5.47 -33.93 -8.66
C ALA A 835 -4.11 -34.63 -8.56
N GLU A 836 -3.60 -35.12 -9.69
CA GLU A 836 -2.35 -35.90 -9.78
C GLU A 836 -1.10 -35.08 -9.39
N ASP A 837 -1.12 -33.76 -9.64
CA ASP A 837 -0.11 -32.80 -9.20
C ASP A 837 -0.79 -31.69 -8.39
N PRO A 838 -0.77 -31.76 -7.05
CA PRO A 838 -1.40 -30.77 -6.18
C PRO A 838 -0.85 -29.35 -6.35
N VAL A 839 0.44 -29.20 -6.70
CA VAL A 839 1.10 -27.88 -6.81
C VAL A 839 0.71 -27.19 -8.09
N SER A 840 0.68 -27.93 -9.21
CA SER A 840 0.14 -27.39 -10.47
C SER A 840 -1.37 -27.17 -10.36
N ALA A 841 -2.12 -28.06 -9.69
CA ALA A 841 -3.55 -27.92 -9.48
C ALA A 841 -3.93 -26.67 -8.67
N GLN A 842 -3.25 -26.39 -7.56
CA GLN A 842 -3.48 -25.17 -6.75
C GLN A 842 -3.22 -23.90 -7.57
N ARG A 843 -2.15 -23.87 -8.37
CA ARG A 843 -1.87 -22.76 -9.31
C ARG A 843 -2.97 -22.62 -10.38
N GLN A 844 -3.43 -23.72 -10.97
CA GLN A 844 -4.48 -23.70 -11.99
C GLN A 844 -5.81 -23.21 -11.39
N ALA A 845 -6.14 -23.61 -10.16
CA ALA A 845 -7.29 -23.09 -9.41
C ALA A 845 -7.16 -21.58 -9.13
N ALA A 846 -5.95 -21.08 -8.83
CA ALA A 846 -5.72 -19.64 -8.63
C ALA A 846 -5.83 -18.82 -9.93
N GLU A 847 -5.25 -19.31 -11.03
CA GLU A 847 -5.43 -18.73 -12.36
C GLU A 847 -6.92 -18.74 -12.77
N CYS A 848 -7.63 -19.82 -12.45
CA CYS A 848 -9.07 -19.97 -12.66
C CYS A 848 -9.91 -18.97 -11.83
N CYS A 849 -9.61 -18.84 -10.53
CA CYS A 849 -10.24 -17.87 -9.64
C CYS A 849 -10.10 -16.45 -10.19
N ASN A 850 -8.89 -16.05 -10.59
CA ASN A 850 -8.63 -14.74 -11.19
C ASN A 850 -9.42 -14.56 -12.50
N HIS A 851 -9.41 -15.56 -13.39
CA HIS A 851 -10.13 -15.52 -14.67
C HIS A 851 -11.65 -15.38 -14.48
N ILE A 852 -12.23 -16.02 -13.46
CA ILE A 852 -13.64 -15.90 -13.12
C ILE A 852 -13.94 -14.53 -12.50
N SER A 853 -13.11 -14.04 -11.57
CA SER A 853 -13.27 -12.68 -11.02
C SER A 853 -13.18 -11.60 -12.10
N ASP A 854 -12.21 -11.68 -13.01
CA ASP A 854 -11.96 -10.70 -14.06
C ASP A 854 -13.12 -10.62 -15.10
N ILE A 855 -13.87 -11.72 -15.33
CA ILE A 855 -14.95 -11.80 -16.35
C ILE A 855 -16.36 -11.76 -15.74
N CYS A 856 -16.58 -12.45 -14.61
CA CYS A 856 -17.91 -12.75 -14.08
C CYS A 856 -18.28 -11.96 -12.82
N ALA A 857 -17.36 -11.23 -12.17
CA ALA A 857 -17.74 -10.29 -11.10
C ALA A 857 -18.73 -9.21 -11.56
N PRO A 858 -18.63 -8.62 -12.77
CA PRO A 858 -19.65 -7.71 -13.31
C PRO A 858 -21.01 -8.40 -13.60
N GLN A 859 -21.05 -9.73 -13.63
CA GLN A 859 -22.24 -10.56 -13.79
C GLN A 859 -22.78 -11.06 -12.42
N GLY A 860 -22.24 -10.55 -11.31
CA GLY A 860 -22.68 -10.89 -9.96
C GLY A 860 -22.16 -12.22 -9.42
N ALA A 861 -21.13 -12.83 -10.02
CA ALA A 861 -20.50 -14.06 -9.52
C ALA A 861 -19.18 -13.77 -8.77
N HIS A 862 -19.02 -14.37 -7.60
CA HIS A 862 -17.77 -14.34 -6.83
C HIS A 862 -17.05 -15.70 -6.91
N ALA A 863 -15.72 -15.68 -6.80
CA ALA A 863 -14.86 -16.86 -6.83
C ALA A 863 -14.02 -16.93 -5.55
N ILE A 864 -14.24 -17.99 -4.77
CA ILE A 864 -13.71 -18.17 -3.42
C ILE A 864 -12.70 -19.32 -3.42
N PRO A 865 -11.39 -19.05 -3.25
CA PRO A 865 -10.39 -20.10 -3.13
C PRO A 865 -10.50 -20.78 -1.75
N MET A 866 -10.55 -22.11 -1.75
CA MET A 866 -10.59 -22.96 -0.55
C MET A 866 -9.50 -24.04 -0.61
N GLU A 867 -9.25 -24.73 0.50
CA GLU A 867 -8.29 -25.85 0.53
C GLU A 867 -8.77 -26.98 -0.38
N GLY A 868 -8.10 -27.18 -1.52
CA GLY A 868 -8.43 -28.24 -2.47
C GLY A 868 -9.70 -28.03 -3.31
N ALA A 869 -10.37 -26.87 -3.19
CA ALA A 869 -11.54 -26.52 -4.00
C ALA A 869 -11.56 -25.02 -4.37
N LEU A 870 -12.27 -24.69 -5.45
CA LEU A 870 -12.63 -23.32 -5.82
C LEU A 870 -14.16 -23.26 -5.94
N VAL A 871 -14.81 -22.47 -5.10
CA VAL A 871 -16.27 -22.27 -5.13
C VAL A 871 -16.60 -21.02 -5.93
N VAL A 872 -17.67 -21.09 -6.72
CA VAL A 872 -18.21 -19.96 -7.49
C VAL A 872 -19.69 -19.80 -7.18
N GLU A 873 -20.06 -18.67 -6.60
CA GLU A 873 -21.40 -18.42 -6.06
C GLU A 873 -21.87 -16.97 -6.31
N PRO A 874 -23.19 -16.70 -6.35
CA PRO A 874 -23.71 -15.39 -6.70
C PRO A 874 -23.70 -14.41 -5.51
N VAL A 875 -23.08 -13.25 -5.69
CA VAL A 875 -22.85 -12.20 -4.66
C VAL A 875 -24.12 -11.76 -3.92
N ALA A 876 -25.29 -11.81 -4.57
CA ALA A 876 -26.55 -11.35 -3.99
C ALA A 876 -27.23 -12.37 -3.05
N ILE A 877 -26.75 -13.62 -2.99
CA ILE A 877 -27.43 -14.71 -2.28
C ILE A 877 -26.51 -15.34 -1.24
N THR A 878 -26.85 -15.14 0.04
CA THR A 878 -26.05 -15.65 1.16
C THR A 878 -26.96 -16.15 2.28
N LYS A 879 -26.39 -16.81 3.30
CA LYS A 879 -27.15 -17.31 4.46
C LYS A 879 -27.95 -16.17 5.13
N ALA A 880 -27.45 -14.93 5.05
CA ALA A 880 -28.13 -13.74 5.57
C ALA A 880 -29.34 -13.29 4.74
N SER A 881 -29.25 -13.22 3.41
CA SER A 881 -30.39 -12.77 2.58
C SER A 881 -31.53 -13.80 2.57
N ALA A 882 -31.20 -15.09 2.65
CA ALA A 882 -32.19 -16.15 2.92
C ALA A 882 -32.84 -16.02 4.31
N ALA A 883 -32.06 -15.71 5.35
CA ALA A 883 -32.59 -15.47 6.70
C ALA A 883 -33.47 -14.21 6.79
N GLN A 884 -33.15 -13.16 6.03
CA GLN A 884 -33.98 -11.97 5.87
C GLN A 884 -35.30 -12.28 5.16
N ARG A 885 -35.28 -13.11 4.09
CA ARG A 885 -36.50 -13.59 3.42
C ARG A 885 -37.37 -14.40 4.39
N VAL A 886 -36.78 -15.29 5.19
CA VAL A 886 -37.48 -16.02 6.25
C VAL A 886 -38.13 -15.05 7.23
N LEU A 887 -37.39 -14.08 7.77
CA LEU A 887 -37.94 -13.13 8.75
C LEU A 887 -39.09 -12.28 8.16
N ALA A 888 -39.00 -11.92 6.88
CA ALA A 888 -40.08 -11.22 6.17
C ALA A 888 -41.32 -12.12 5.88
N SER A 889 -41.15 -13.45 5.81
CA SER A 889 -42.25 -14.40 5.64
C SER A 889 -42.98 -14.76 6.94
N VAL A 890 -42.43 -14.38 8.10
CA VAL A 890 -43.04 -14.62 9.43
C VAL A 890 -44.08 -13.53 9.71
N ASP A 891 -45.24 -13.70 9.07
CA ASP A 891 -46.32 -12.70 9.00
C ASP A 891 -46.79 -12.22 10.39
N GLY A 892 -46.49 -10.95 10.72
CA GLY A 892 -46.88 -10.25 11.94
C GLY A 892 -46.37 -10.80 13.28
N ARG A 893 -45.83 -12.03 13.36
CA ARG A 893 -45.38 -12.63 14.63
C ARG A 893 -44.11 -11.94 15.11
N ALA A 894 -44.24 -11.12 16.16
CA ALA A 894 -43.11 -10.43 16.77
C ALA A 894 -42.11 -11.43 17.38
N VAL A 895 -41.05 -11.74 16.64
CA VAL A 895 -39.95 -12.62 17.07
C VAL A 895 -39.25 -11.96 18.27
N GLY A 896 -39.33 -12.62 19.43
CA GLY A 896 -38.69 -12.17 20.67
C GLY A 896 -37.32 -12.80 20.91
N PHE A 897 -37.02 -13.91 20.23
CA PHE A 897 -35.75 -14.62 20.35
C PHE A 897 -35.25 -15.07 18.98
N LEU A 898 -33.97 -14.82 18.69
CA LEU A 898 -33.27 -15.25 17.48
C LEU A 898 -31.95 -15.91 17.89
N ILE A 899 -31.67 -17.10 17.35
CA ILE A 899 -30.41 -17.80 17.57
C ILE A 899 -29.82 -18.32 16.27
N VAL A 900 -28.51 -18.15 16.10
CA VAL A 900 -27.76 -18.57 14.90
C VAL A 900 -26.55 -19.40 15.32
N PHE A 901 -26.43 -20.63 14.82
CA PHE A 901 -25.24 -21.48 14.98
C PHE A 901 -24.54 -21.69 13.64
N GLY A 902 -23.22 -21.54 13.61
CA GLY A 902 -22.39 -21.73 12.40
C GLY A 902 -20.92 -22.07 12.71
N ASN A 903 -20.15 -22.48 11.71
CA ASN A 903 -18.77 -22.95 11.80
C ASN A 903 -17.85 -22.54 10.63
N ASP A 904 -18.38 -21.90 9.59
CA ASP A 904 -17.63 -21.52 8.39
C ASP A 904 -17.79 -20.03 8.04
N ARG A 905 -17.10 -19.61 6.98
CA ARG A 905 -17.06 -18.20 6.56
C ARG A 905 -18.37 -17.68 5.98
N ALA A 906 -19.22 -18.52 5.39
CA ALA A 906 -20.53 -18.14 4.90
C ALA A 906 -21.53 -17.86 6.05
N ASP A 907 -21.22 -18.26 7.28
CA ASP A 907 -22.00 -17.90 8.47
C ASP A 907 -21.78 -16.46 8.95
N GLU A 908 -20.71 -15.80 8.52
CA GLU A 908 -20.32 -14.49 9.06
C GLU A 908 -21.35 -13.40 8.75
N GLU A 909 -21.95 -13.44 7.57
CA GLU A 909 -23.00 -12.49 7.20
C GLU A 909 -24.28 -12.70 8.00
N ILE A 910 -24.69 -13.94 8.25
CA ILE A 910 -25.90 -14.22 9.04
C ILE A 910 -25.68 -13.91 10.53
N PHE A 911 -24.44 -14.04 11.04
CA PHE A 911 -24.07 -13.49 12.34
C PHE A 911 -24.16 -11.96 12.37
N ALA A 912 -23.58 -11.26 11.38
CA ALA A 912 -23.62 -9.81 11.29
C ALA A 912 -25.06 -9.27 11.19
N TRP A 913 -25.89 -9.88 10.33
CA TRP A 913 -27.32 -9.60 10.18
C TRP A 913 -28.11 -9.78 11.48
N ALA A 914 -27.97 -10.94 12.14
CA ALA A 914 -28.66 -11.24 13.39
C ALA A 914 -28.21 -10.31 14.53
N ASN A 915 -26.94 -9.90 14.54
CA ASN A 915 -26.43 -8.92 15.48
C ASN A 915 -26.98 -7.51 15.24
N GLY A 916 -27.08 -7.07 13.98
CA GLY A 916 -27.64 -5.78 13.58
C GLY A 916 -29.11 -5.64 13.97
N LEU A 917 -29.93 -6.63 13.66
CA LEU A 917 -31.37 -6.63 13.97
C LEU A 917 -31.72 -6.45 15.46
N ALA A 918 -30.81 -6.79 16.37
CA ALA A 918 -30.96 -6.48 17.79
C ALA A 918 -30.56 -5.03 18.13
N LEU A 919 -29.47 -4.53 17.55
CA LEU A 919 -28.99 -3.16 17.77
C LEU A 919 -29.94 -2.09 17.22
N ASP A 920 -30.56 -2.34 16.06
CA ASP A 920 -31.51 -1.40 15.46
C ASP A 920 -32.75 -1.23 16.34
N LYS A 921 -33.31 -2.36 16.83
CA LYS A 921 -34.44 -2.38 17.77
C LYS A 921 -34.12 -1.80 19.15
N GLU A 922 -32.87 -1.82 19.59
CA GLU A 922 -32.42 -1.11 20.79
C GLU A 922 -32.34 0.41 20.55
N GLN A 923 -31.94 0.85 19.35
CA GLN A 923 -31.85 2.27 18.98
C GLN A 923 -33.22 2.92 18.74
N ASP A 924 -34.13 2.25 18.03
CA ASP A 924 -35.51 2.72 17.83
C ASP A 924 -36.21 2.97 19.18
N ARG A 925 -36.04 2.03 20.11
CA ARG A 925 -36.56 2.12 21.49
C ARG A 925 -35.97 3.29 22.27
N ALA A 926 -34.73 3.69 22.00
CA ALA A 926 -34.09 4.84 22.65
C ALA A 926 -34.61 6.20 22.14
N GLN A 927 -35.23 6.23 20.96
CA GLN A 927 -35.80 7.44 20.34
C GLN A 927 -37.30 7.61 20.60
N LEU A 928 -38.02 6.51 20.86
CA LEU A 928 -39.47 6.52 21.14
C LEU A 928 -39.79 6.87 22.59
N SER A 929 -40.65 7.88 22.79
CA SER A 929 -41.01 8.38 24.12
C SER A 929 -41.96 7.44 24.90
N SER A 930 -42.00 7.62 26.21
CA SER A 930 -42.34 6.60 27.22
C SER A 930 -43.84 6.26 27.38
N SER A 931 -44.58 6.02 26.30
CA SER A 931 -45.99 5.60 26.36
C SER A 931 -46.41 4.49 25.37
N ALA A 932 -45.49 3.95 24.56
CA ALA A 932 -45.77 2.83 23.63
C ALA A 932 -44.81 1.63 23.80
N ALA A 933 -44.05 1.58 24.91
CA ALA A 933 -42.90 0.69 25.10
C ALA A 933 -43.26 -0.78 25.46
N THR A 934 -44.22 -1.38 24.77
CA THR A 934 -44.68 -2.77 24.97
C THR A 934 -44.50 -3.67 23.74
N GLN A 935 -43.84 -3.19 22.68
CA GLN A 935 -43.37 -4.06 21.59
C GLN A 935 -42.16 -4.89 22.06
N SER A 936 -42.09 -6.13 21.60
CA SER A 936 -41.18 -7.15 22.14
C SER A 936 -39.70 -6.87 21.90
N GLN A 937 -38.91 -6.93 22.97
CA GLN A 937 -37.45 -6.96 22.89
C GLN A 937 -36.98 -8.22 22.13
N LEU A 938 -36.32 -8.03 20.99
CA LEU A 938 -35.67 -9.12 20.26
C LEU A 938 -34.30 -9.42 20.90
N THR A 939 -34.17 -10.59 21.48
CA THR A 939 -32.87 -11.12 21.92
C THR A 939 -32.23 -11.89 20.77
N ALA A 940 -31.09 -11.43 20.25
CA ALA A 940 -30.36 -12.12 19.18
C ALA A 940 -29.00 -12.66 19.64
N LEU A 941 -28.83 -13.98 19.53
CA LEU A 941 -27.69 -14.75 20.01
C LEU A 941 -26.98 -15.48 18.87
N THR A 942 -25.74 -15.12 18.61
CA THR A 942 -24.92 -15.67 17.53
C THR A 942 -23.79 -16.54 18.11
N VAL A 943 -23.59 -17.72 17.53
CA VAL A 943 -22.79 -18.80 18.12
C VAL A 943 -21.88 -19.43 17.05
N THR A 944 -20.56 -19.30 17.19
CA THR A 944 -19.63 -20.06 16.34
C THR A 944 -19.26 -21.40 16.96
N VAL A 945 -18.94 -22.39 16.13
CA VAL A 945 -18.25 -23.62 16.52
C VAL A 945 -16.76 -23.51 16.19
N GLY A 946 -15.90 -23.98 17.11
CA GLY A 946 -14.45 -24.02 16.91
C GLY A 946 -13.70 -22.78 17.41
N SER A 947 -12.57 -22.48 16.77
CA SER A 947 -11.57 -21.49 17.25
C SER A 947 -11.07 -20.56 16.13
N ARG A 948 -11.99 -20.08 15.29
CA ARG A 948 -11.77 -19.18 14.15
C ARG A 948 -12.23 -17.77 14.46
N ASN A 949 -11.71 -16.76 13.76
CA ASN A 949 -12.28 -15.42 13.87
C ASN A 949 -13.69 -15.36 13.24
N THR A 950 -14.60 -14.59 13.88
CA THR A 950 -16.03 -14.55 13.57
C THR A 950 -16.70 -13.29 14.15
N ASP A 951 -17.78 -12.80 13.56
CA ASP A 951 -18.70 -11.80 14.13
C ASP A 951 -19.72 -12.39 15.12
N ALA A 952 -19.71 -13.70 15.38
CA ALA A 952 -20.55 -14.31 16.42
C ALA A 952 -20.27 -13.76 17.83
N LYS A 953 -21.30 -13.58 18.66
CA LYS A 953 -21.20 -13.08 20.04
C LYS A 953 -20.72 -14.12 21.06
N THR A 954 -20.81 -15.41 20.74
CA THR A 954 -20.45 -16.52 21.64
C THR A 954 -19.82 -17.67 20.87
N TYR A 955 -19.16 -18.60 21.58
CA TYR A 955 -18.58 -19.79 20.94
C TYR A 955 -18.88 -21.12 21.67
N VAL A 956 -18.82 -22.22 20.91
CA VAL A 956 -18.91 -23.61 21.36
C VAL A 956 -17.71 -24.40 20.82
N GLN A 957 -17.12 -25.26 21.65
CA GLN A 957 -15.88 -25.98 21.30
C GLN A 957 -16.04 -27.10 20.25
N SER A 958 -17.25 -27.64 20.03
CA SER A 958 -17.49 -28.73 19.08
C SER A 958 -18.99 -28.89 18.75
N THR A 959 -19.29 -29.61 17.66
CA THR A 959 -20.66 -29.98 17.24
C THR A 959 -21.48 -30.67 18.34
N PHE A 960 -20.83 -31.48 19.19
CA PHE A 960 -21.48 -32.11 20.33
C PHE A 960 -22.05 -31.07 21.31
N GLY A 961 -21.34 -29.95 21.52
CA GLY A 961 -21.81 -28.86 22.36
C GLY A 961 -23.06 -28.18 21.78
N VAL A 962 -23.15 -28.03 20.45
CA VAL A 962 -24.35 -27.53 19.77
C VAL A 962 -25.53 -28.49 19.96
N LEU A 963 -25.30 -29.80 19.79
CA LEU A 963 -26.35 -30.80 20.02
C LEU A 963 -26.82 -30.87 21.48
N SER A 964 -25.93 -30.69 22.45
CA SER A 964 -26.31 -30.57 23.87
C SER A 964 -27.06 -29.27 24.18
N ALA A 965 -26.68 -28.16 23.56
CA ALA A 965 -27.40 -26.88 23.68
C ALA A 965 -28.83 -26.97 23.14
N LEU A 966 -29.00 -27.49 21.93
CA LEU A 966 -30.32 -27.67 21.31
C LEU A 966 -31.19 -28.68 22.08
N ALA A 967 -30.60 -29.75 22.62
CA ALA A 967 -31.32 -30.69 23.48
C ALA A 967 -31.83 -30.05 24.79
N ALA A 968 -31.00 -29.20 25.42
CA ALA A 968 -31.41 -28.43 26.61
C ALA A 968 -32.55 -27.44 26.29
N LEU A 969 -32.47 -26.74 25.15
CA LEU A 969 -33.54 -25.84 24.67
C LEU A 969 -34.81 -26.58 24.22
N SER A 970 -34.74 -27.89 23.94
CA SER A 970 -35.92 -28.76 23.76
C SER A 970 -36.48 -29.34 25.08
N GLY A 971 -35.98 -28.90 26.24
CA GLY A 971 -36.50 -29.27 27.56
C GLY A 971 -35.91 -30.55 28.18
N ASP A 972 -34.87 -31.15 27.57
CA ASP A 972 -34.27 -32.39 28.05
C ASP A 972 -33.36 -32.14 29.28
N LYS A 973 -33.95 -32.22 30.48
CA LYS A 973 -33.29 -31.92 31.76
C LYS A 973 -32.14 -32.86 32.14
N GLN A 974 -31.87 -33.93 31.37
CA GLN A 974 -30.64 -34.71 31.56
C GLN A 974 -29.45 -34.09 30.81
N ALA A 975 -29.68 -33.41 29.68
CA ALA A 975 -28.62 -32.86 28.83
C ALA A 975 -27.84 -31.71 29.47
N THR A 976 -28.49 -30.88 30.29
CA THR A 976 -27.85 -29.76 31.02
C THR A 976 -26.75 -30.24 31.97
N SER A 977 -26.94 -31.39 32.63
CA SER A 977 -25.93 -31.98 33.52
C SER A 977 -24.63 -32.34 32.79
N ALA A 978 -24.73 -32.84 31.55
CA ALA A 978 -23.59 -33.21 30.72
C ALA A 978 -22.88 -31.99 30.11
N PHE A 979 -23.59 -30.87 29.90
CA PHE A 979 -23.00 -29.62 29.42
C PHE A 979 -22.04 -29.02 30.46
N ALA A 980 -22.41 -29.10 31.75
CA ALA A 980 -21.58 -28.64 32.87
C ALA A 980 -20.40 -29.57 33.21
N SER A 981 -20.48 -30.87 32.93
CA SER A 981 -19.49 -31.86 33.40
C SER A 981 -18.26 -32.06 32.49
N THR A 982 -18.15 -31.33 31.38
CA THR A 982 -17.07 -31.52 30.38
C THR A 982 -15.74 -30.92 30.82
N LYS A 983 -15.00 -31.65 31.66
CA LYS A 983 -13.57 -31.39 31.89
C LYS A 983 -12.77 -31.53 30.59
N PRO A 984 -11.71 -30.73 30.38
CA PRO A 984 -10.93 -30.80 29.15
C PRO A 984 -10.17 -32.13 29.05
N SER A 985 -10.55 -32.97 28.09
CA SER A 985 -9.66 -34.00 27.57
C SER A 985 -8.58 -33.31 26.73
N THR A 986 -7.31 -33.59 27.01
CA THR A 986 -6.18 -33.08 26.23
C THR A 986 -6.05 -33.87 24.92
N GLY A 987 -7.03 -33.73 24.03
CA GLY A 987 -6.93 -34.20 22.67
C GLY A 987 -5.88 -33.38 21.93
N HIS A 988 -4.79 -34.02 21.50
CA HIS A 988 -3.92 -33.42 20.49
C HIS A 988 -4.73 -33.19 19.22
N ALA A 989 -4.84 -31.94 18.78
CA ALA A 989 -5.21 -31.66 17.40
C ALA A 989 -4.14 -32.29 16.49
N MET A 990 -4.55 -33.18 15.59
CA MET A 990 -3.65 -33.69 14.55
C MET A 990 -3.48 -32.62 13.46
N THR A 991 -2.69 -31.58 13.76
CA THR A 991 -2.13 -30.71 12.73
C THR A 991 -1.28 -31.58 11.79
N ARG A 992 -1.67 -31.63 10.51
CA ARG A 992 -1.24 -32.68 9.57
C ARG A 992 0.13 -32.41 8.92
N GLU A 993 1.01 -31.69 9.61
CA GLU A 993 2.28 -31.16 9.06
C GLU A 993 3.54 -31.97 9.45
N ASN A 994 3.49 -32.79 10.50
CA ASN A 994 4.71 -33.41 11.08
C ASN A 994 4.98 -34.87 10.66
N SER A 995 4.42 -35.36 9.54
CA SER A 995 4.53 -36.77 9.11
C SER A 995 5.53 -37.06 7.98
N MET A 996 6.38 -36.10 7.58
CA MET A 996 7.38 -36.28 6.52
C MET A 996 8.86 -36.23 6.96
N GLN A 997 9.20 -35.94 8.22
CA GLN A 997 10.60 -35.85 8.70
C GLN A 997 11.06 -36.96 9.65
N SER A 998 10.27 -38.02 9.86
CA SER A 998 10.54 -39.06 10.87
C SER A 998 10.64 -40.50 10.30
N ARG A 999 10.98 -40.65 9.01
CA ARG A 999 10.90 -41.94 8.30
C ARG A 999 12.19 -42.38 7.58
N SER A 1000 13.36 -41.96 8.07
CA SER A 1000 14.67 -42.24 7.45
C SER A 1000 15.78 -42.72 8.41
N GLU A 1001 15.45 -43.13 9.64
CA GLU A 1001 16.44 -43.57 10.66
C GLU A 1001 16.11 -44.93 11.31
N LYS A 1002 15.44 -45.86 10.59
CA LYS A 1002 15.12 -47.21 11.10
C LYS A 1002 15.26 -48.36 10.09
N ASP A 1003 16.21 -48.25 9.18
CA ASP A 1003 16.66 -49.37 8.32
C ASP A 1003 18.20 -49.51 8.39
N ASP A 1004 18.73 -49.78 9.59
CA ASP A 1004 20.15 -50.19 9.76
C ASP A 1004 20.38 -50.94 11.10
N LYS A 1005 19.69 -52.08 11.30
CA LYS A 1005 20.01 -53.13 12.29
C LYS A 1005 19.19 -54.41 12.16
#